data_AF-A0A3D1M6A1-F1
#
_entry.id   AF-A0A3D1M6A1-F1
#
_cell.length_a   1.000
_cell.length_b   1.000
_cell.length_c   1.000
_cell.angle_alpha   90.00
_cell.angle_beta   90.00
_cell.angle_gamma   90.00
#
_symmetry.space_group_name_H-M   'P 1'
#
loop_
_entity.id
_entity.type
_entity.pdbx_description
1 polymer ?
#
loop_
_entity_poly.entity_id
_entity_poly.type
_entity_poly.pdbx_seq_one_letter_code
_entity_poly.pdbx_strand_id
1 'polypeptide(L)'
;MQTYLTSNPLLLYTHKGSGACTAPLFLFSPCRFFFSIFLPWCIMASFNWPQGSPFWSARKYGWKDFGGNVQMDFNTEDQPESAQGTEAVSEDKTGTPASGLEPDGKPTFEEAAYREADVAEPVKEADSSEIEGTEPDREAHGTETDGIEAEREADGTEADETEPGAEIIRDAGHFPRTKKYLVFWFCYFAAVLVFLITQYRQVVGTDLNDRKYGNLIFILLAAAVAVTAGLAMFVMQPRKLRGKNGKELKQRIRPWDFAIILAADICAFLLIEYVNNDIFDQMEFRYMALNVLGIFIMNMILLFWLNSVRRSLMAVTAIWGSMSIAFYFVYLFRGEPLQLIDFFSITTAATVAGSYTFTLTRAIVVDIVVSACLMAVWLNLRCHVIAKKLWGKLLMRAGVAVFMFGMYFFYLNVNWNGGLGILTDLFAPMKTYQEYGTTVGFFCVAKYMRLTPPDGYSVSETKKIAEDACEEESPNTTTDTKPVNIICIMNESWADYRMVGDLETNQPVMPYYDSLEDNTIKGHTLVCIRGGGTAKTEYEFLTGNSVKRFPGMVPYVSYFTHDEYGLAKTLSAQGYETAAMHPYKGSNWNRYTAYRLLGFDHYYTEDDYDADTEKVRGLITDRANYEKIIDLVNSKEDPTQPYFLFDVTMQNHGGYTSADYTGDITVDGYTDDSVNRYLSLEHLSDQALEELIEYFKNYDQPTIICMFGDHYPALPDSFTEYISGSSYDDLPLQDQMWYYATPFFIWANYDIPEKENVLTSTNFLSTMLLENTGLQMTDYNYYLKDLQETIPALNHMGFVNADGIYTAWKDGDTKSLQDEWEYECLQYNNLGPKGRRIDWFFALTEDSGKSRKTSGG
;
A
#
# COMPACT_ATOMS: atom_id res chain seq x y z
N MET A 1 4.40 -13.90 -26.03
CA MET A 1 4.07 -15.08 -25.21
C MET A 1 2.72 -14.80 -24.56
N GLN A 2 1.69 -14.68 -25.40
CA GLN A 2 0.39 -14.04 -25.07
C GLN A 2 -0.76 -14.74 -25.82
N THR A 3 -0.61 -16.03 -26.05
CA THR A 3 -1.65 -16.90 -26.64
C THR A 3 -1.26 -18.31 -26.23
N TYR A 4 -2.22 -19.14 -25.81
CA TYR A 4 -2.10 -20.36 -25.00
C TYR A 4 -2.13 -20.12 -23.49
N LEU A 5 -3.33 -20.06 -22.94
CA LEU A 5 -3.79 -20.91 -21.84
C LEU A 5 -5.27 -20.58 -21.55
N THR A 6 -6.15 -21.25 -22.28
CA THR A 6 -7.57 -21.43 -21.95
C THR A 6 -7.85 -22.93 -21.86
N SER A 7 -8.77 -23.29 -20.97
CA SER A 7 -9.52 -24.55 -20.80
C SER A 7 -8.89 -25.80 -20.12
N ASN A 8 -9.30 -25.96 -18.83
CA ASN A 8 -9.84 -27.17 -18.16
C ASN A 8 -8.95 -28.35 -17.69
N PRO A 9 -9.41 -29.13 -16.67
CA PRO A 9 -8.59 -29.55 -15.52
C PRO A 9 -8.21 -31.05 -15.47
N LEU A 10 -7.20 -31.35 -14.64
CA LEU A 10 -6.84 -32.64 -13.99
C LEU A 10 -7.24 -33.96 -14.67
N LEU A 11 -6.24 -34.72 -15.15
CA LEU A 11 -6.24 -36.19 -15.11
C LEU A 11 -4.83 -36.78 -15.23
N LEU A 12 -4.44 -37.54 -14.20
CA LEU A 12 -3.27 -38.41 -14.16
C LEU A 12 -3.38 -39.52 -15.20
N TYR A 13 -2.37 -39.70 -16.05
CA TYR A 13 -2.02 -41.01 -16.61
C TYR A 13 -0.52 -41.12 -16.90
N THR A 14 0.04 -42.23 -16.43
CA THR A 14 1.42 -42.66 -16.63
C THR A 14 1.66 -43.10 -18.08
N HIS A 15 2.76 -42.66 -18.70
CA HIS A 15 3.43 -43.46 -19.74
C HIS A 15 4.93 -43.19 -19.81
N LYS A 16 5.70 -44.29 -19.77
CA LYS A 16 7.14 -44.37 -20.02
C LYS A 16 7.47 -43.94 -21.45
N GLY A 17 8.51 -43.11 -21.60
CA GLY A 17 9.12 -42.79 -22.90
C GLY A 17 10.40 -41.98 -22.71
N SER A 18 11.54 -42.66 -22.88
CA SER A 18 12.90 -42.13 -22.83
C SER A 18 13.16 -41.04 -23.87
N GLY A 19 13.76 -39.92 -23.46
CA GLY A 19 14.32 -38.92 -24.36
C GLY A 19 14.81 -37.70 -23.59
N ALA A 20 16.13 -37.53 -23.51
CA ALA A 20 16.78 -36.45 -22.77
C ALA A 20 16.37 -35.06 -23.30
N CYS A 21 15.81 -34.24 -22.42
CA CYS A 21 15.72 -32.78 -22.61
C CYS A 21 16.27 -32.11 -21.34
N THR A 22 17.51 -31.63 -21.44
CA THR A 22 18.13 -30.75 -20.46
C THR A 22 17.54 -29.36 -20.58
N ALA A 23 16.63 -28.99 -19.66
CA ALA A 23 16.21 -27.61 -19.45
C ALA A 23 17.34 -26.81 -18.77
N PRO A 24 17.70 -25.60 -19.24
CA PRO A 24 18.72 -24.80 -18.58
C PRO A 24 18.11 -24.09 -17.35
N LEU A 25 18.56 -24.47 -16.15
CA LEU A 25 18.41 -23.63 -14.96
C LEU A 25 19.20 -22.33 -15.15
N PHE A 26 18.50 -21.22 -15.32
CA PHE A 26 19.08 -19.89 -15.28
C PHE A 26 19.44 -19.51 -13.83
N LEU A 27 20.69 -19.77 -13.44
CA LEU A 27 21.34 -19.15 -12.29
C LEU A 27 21.86 -17.76 -12.70
N PHE A 28 21.08 -16.71 -12.46
CA PHE A 28 21.53 -15.33 -12.69
C PHE A 28 22.52 -14.88 -11.60
N SER A 29 23.60 -14.21 -12.03
CA SER A 29 24.54 -13.53 -11.16
C SER A 29 23.96 -12.16 -10.76
N PRO A 30 23.83 -11.83 -9.46
CA PRO A 30 23.20 -10.58 -9.00
C PRO A 30 23.87 -9.31 -9.53
N CYS A 31 25.16 -9.36 -9.88
CA CYS A 31 25.86 -8.21 -10.48
C CYS A 31 25.43 -7.89 -11.91
N ARG A 32 24.80 -8.82 -12.65
CA ARG A 32 24.28 -8.52 -14.00
C ARG A 32 22.92 -7.86 -13.94
N PHE A 33 22.07 -8.26 -12.98
CA PHE A 33 20.74 -7.70 -12.78
C PHE A 33 20.77 -6.19 -12.46
N PHE A 34 21.70 -5.79 -11.58
CA PHE A 34 21.90 -4.38 -11.21
C PHE A 34 22.34 -3.50 -12.40
N PHE A 35 23.15 -4.03 -13.33
CA PHE A 35 23.66 -3.25 -14.47
C PHE A 35 22.71 -3.22 -15.68
N SER A 36 21.86 -4.24 -15.86
CA SER A 36 20.97 -4.33 -17.02
C SER A 36 19.66 -3.55 -16.89
N ILE A 37 19.24 -3.19 -15.67
CA ILE A 37 17.98 -2.47 -15.43
C ILE A 37 18.23 -1.04 -14.93
N PHE A 38 19.16 -0.83 -14.00
CA PHE A 38 19.35 0.50 -13.38
C PHE A 38 20.22 1.45 -14.20
N LEU A 39 21.25 0.97 -14.91
CA LEU A 39 22.13 1.87 -15.66
C LEU A 39 21.42 2.61 -16.81
N PRO A 40 20.52 1.98 -17.59
CA PRO A 40 19.70 2.70 -18.58
C PRO A 40 18.72 3.69 -17.93
N TRP A 41 18.16 3.36 -16.76
CA TRP A 41 17.22 4.23 -16.04
C TRP A 41 17.89 5.47 -15.42
N CYS A 42 19.06 5.31 -14.79
CA CYS A 42 19.83 6.44 -14.25
C CYS A 42 20.34 7.39 -15.35
N ILE A 43 20.64 6.86 -16.55
CA ILE A 43 21.05 7.68 -17.69
C ILE A 43 19.85 8.41 -18.31
N MET A 44 18.66 7.80 -18.37
CA MET A 44 17.45 8.49 -18.84
C MET A 44 16.93 9.56 -17.87
N ALA A 45 17.06 9.35 -16.55
CA ALA A 45 16.66 10.34 -15.54
C ALA A 45 17.60 11.57 -15.46
N SER A 46 18.78 11.51 -16.06
CA SER A 46 19.80 12.59 -15.97
C SER A 46 19.78 13.56 -17.16
N PHE A 47 18.99 13.28 -18.21
CA PHE A 47 18.90 14.12 -19.39
C PHE A 47 17.45 14.50 -19.66
N ASN A 48 17.12 15.76 -19.40
CA ASN A 48 15.86 16.37 -19.83
C ASN A 48 15.92 16.50 -21.36
N TRP A 49 15.53 15.44 -22.08
CA TRP A 49 15.54 15.41 -23.53
C TRP A 49 14.24 16.06 -24.03
N PRO A 50 14.30 17.16 -24.81
CA PRO A 50 13.10 17.71 -25.44
C PRO A 50 12.47 16.61 -26.29
N GLN A 51 11.16 16.38 -26.13
CA GLN A 51 10.43 15.49 -27.02
C GLN A 51 10.59 16.00 -28.46
N GLY A 52 11.25 15.21 -29.31
CA GLY A 52 11.49 15.57 -30.71
C GLY A 52 12.90 15.32 -31.27
N SER A 53 13.71 14.40 -30.73
CA SER A 53 15.02 14.07 -31.33
C SER A 53 15.18 12.57 -31.65
N PRO A 54 15.60 12.22 -32.89
CA PRO A 54 15.52 10.86 -33.41
C PRO A 54 16.82 10.09 -33.14
N PHE A 55 16.84 9.22 -32.14
CA PHE A 55 17.96 8.29 -31.95
C PHE A 55 17.56 6.87 -31.53
N TRP A 56 16.52 6.31 -32.15
CA TRP A 56 16.34 4.86 -32.27
C TRP A 56 15.60 4.54 -33.57
N SER A 57 16.31 4.46 -34.70
CA SER A 57 15.82 3.73 -35.87
C SER A 57 16.74 2.55 -36.17
N ALA A 58 16.17 1.36 -36.06
CA ALA A 58 16.80 0.12 -36.43
C ALA A 58 17.16 0.14 -37.92
N ARG A 59 18.39 -0.28 -38.24
CA ARG A 59 18.87 -0.49 -39.60
C ARG A 59 17.88 -1.33 -40.42
N LYS A 60 17.29 -0.74 -41.45
CA LYS A 60 16.97 -1.44 -42.70
C LYS A 60 17.37 -0.56 -43.88
N TYR A 61 18.01 -1.22 -44.84
CA TYR A 61 18.57 -0.68 -46.07
C TYR A 61 17.56 0.07 -46.95
N GLY A 62 18.01 1.12 -47.64
CA GLY A 62 17.70 1.31 -49.06
C GLY A 62 17.11 2.65 -49.52
N TRP A 63 17.97 3.41 -50.23
CA TRP A 63 17.67 4.37 -51.31
C TRP A 63 17.44 5.86 -50.98
N LYS A 64 18.05 6.65 -51.88
CA LYS A 64 18.34 8.09 -51.85
C LYS A 64 17.29 8.90 -52.63
N ASP A 65 17.43 10.21 -52.46
CA ASP A 65 16.99 11.33 -53.30
C ASP A 65 15.63 11.94 -52.93
N PHE A 66 15.66 13.12 -52.31
CA PHE A 66 15.39 14.41 -52.99
C PHE A 66 15.74 15.57 -52.03
N GLY A 67 16.43 16.59 -52.56
CA GLY A 67 16.91 17.75 -51.80
C GLY A 67 15.96 18.94 -51.80
N GLY A 68 16.30 19.95 -50.99
CA GLY A 68 15.67 21.28 -51.02
C GLY A 68 16.02 22.12 -49.79
N ASN A 69 16.95 23.06 -49.97
CA ASN A 69 17.35 24.11 -49.02
C ASN A 69 16.18 25.03 -48.62
N VAL A 70 16.14 25.48 -47.36
CA VAL A 70 15.96 26.91 -46.99
C VAL A 70 16.70 27.18 -45.68
N GLN A 71 17.46 28.28 -45.68
CA GLN A 71 18.25 28.84 -44.60
C GLN A 71 17.58 30.15 -44.17
N MET A 72 17.40 30.41 -42.87
CA MET A 72 17.24 31.78 -42.35
C MET A 72 17.92 31.90 -40.98
N ASP A 73 18.93 32.78 -40.96
CA ASP A 73 19.61 33.31 -39.78
C ASP A 73 18.73 34.37 -39.10
N PHE A 74 18.81 34.43 -37.76
CA PHE A 74 18.66 35.70 -37.04
C PHE A 74 19.77 35.82 -36.01
N ASN A 75 20.53 36.89 -36.17
CA ASN A 75 21.52 37.40 -35.23
C ASN A 75 21.07 38.83 -34.92
N THR A 76 20.99 39.20 -33.64
CA THR A 76 21.65 40.39 -33.05
C THR A 76 21.18 40.60 -31.61
N GLU A 77 22.17 40.62 -30.73
CA GLU A 77 22.18 41.23 -29.39
C GLU A 77 21.92 42.74 -29.45
N ASP A 78 21.39 43.33 -28.37
CA ASP A 78 22.05 44.46 -27.67
C ASP A 78 21.34 44.81 -26.34
N GLN A 79 22.15 45.01 -25.31
CA GLN A 79 21.89 45.61 -23.98
C GLN A 79 22.42 47.08 -23.99
N PRO A 80 22.51 47.89 -22.90
CA PRO A 80 21.77 48.01 -21.62
C PRO A 80 21.41 49.50 -21.26
N GLU A 81 20.74 49.75 -20.12
CA GLU A 81 21.19 50.64 -19.00
C GLU A 81 20.06 51.27 -18.11
N SER A 82 20.26 51.06 -16.80
CA SER A 82 19.96 51.82 -15.55
C SER A 82 19.00 53.03 -15.45
N ALA A 83 18.27 53.11 -14.32
CA ALA A 83 18.37 54.19 -13.30
C ALA A 83 17.49 53.96 -12.03
N GLN A 84 18.12 54.10 -10.84
CA GLN A 84 17.73 54.78 -9.55
C GLN A 84 16.24 54.80 -9.09
N GLY A 85 15.82 54.68 -7.82
CA GLY A 85 16.44 54.73 -6.47
C GLY A 85 15.51 55.51 -5.51
N THR A 86 15.33 55.06 -4.24
CA THR A 86 14.93 55.80 -2.98
C THR A 86 14.49 54.74 -1.94
N GLU A 87 15.19 54.47 -0.83
CA GLU A 87 15.42 55.18 0.44
C GLU A 87 14.59 54.62 1.63
N ALA A 88 15.26 54.57 2.77
CA ALA A 88 15.02 53.78 3.98
C ALA A 88 13.93 54.29 4.94
N VAL A 89 13.41 53.39 5.80
CA VAL A 89 13.11 53.71 7.21
C VAL A 89 13.48 52.50 8.09
N SER A 90 14.26 52.77 9.12
CA SER A 90 14.60 51.89 10.24
C SER A 90 13.71 52.20 11.44
N GLU A 91 13.24 51.20 12.18
CA GLU A 91 12.94 51.37 13.61
C GLU A 91 13.23 50.09 14.39
N ASP A 92 13.80 50.32 15.57
CA ASP A 92 14.39 49.42 16.53
C ASP A 92 13.50 49.45 17.77
N LYS A 93 13.27 48.31 18.45
CA LYS A 93 13.19 48.15 19.93
C LYS A 93 12.39 46.92 20.41
N THR A 94 13.15 46.01 21.01
CA THR A 94 13.02 45.49 22.40
C THR A 94 11.63 45.30 23.02
N GLY A 95 11.38 44.08 23.54
CA GLY A 95 10.35 43.88 24.57
C GLY A 95 10.09 42.43 24.96
N THR A 96 11.00 41.82 25.73
CA THR A 96 10.68 40.65 26.56
C THR A 96 9.81 41.10 27.75
N PRO A 97 8.93 40.24 28.28
CA PRO A 97 9.11 39.89 29.68
C PRO A 97 8.97 38.39 29.96
N ALA A 98 9.80 37.94 30.90
CA ALA A 98 9.78 36.63 31.51
C ALA A 98 8.90 36.62 32.77
N SER A 99 8.17 35.53 32.97
CA SER A 99 7.73 34.98 34.27
C SER A 99 7.23 33.56 33.95
N GLY A 100 7.83 32.44 34.36
CA GLY A 100 8.48 32.14 35.64
C GLY A 100 7.43 31.53 36.57
N LEU A 101 7.27 30.20 36.54
CA LEU A 101 6.71 29.35 37.61
C LEU A 101 6.80 27.85 37.18
N GLU A 102 7.78 27.14 37.72
CA GLU A 102 7.74 25.70 38.06
C GLU A 102 7.64 25.63 39.61
N PRO A 103 7.34 24.50 40.30
CA PRO A 103 7.30 23.09 39.82
C PRO A 103 6.12 22.24 40.36
N ASP A 104 6.18 20.95 40.03
CA ASP A 104 5.67 19.77 40.76
C ASP A 104 4.21 19.31 40.58
N GLY A 105 4.09 18.08 40.08
CA GLY A 105 2.87 17.27 40.21
C GLY A 105 2.72 16.21 39.12
N LYS A 106 3.56 15.16 39.14
CA LYS A 106 3.26 13.91 38.40
C LYS A 106 2.00 13.27 39.00
N PRO A 107 0.97 12.90 38.20
CA PRO A 107 0.02 11.90 38.61
C PRO A 107 0.55 10.52 38.21
N THR A 108 0.68 9.67 39.22
CA THR A 108 0.87 8.24 39.13
C THR A 108 -0.33 7.58 38.42
N PHE A 109 -0.07 6.74 37.42
CA PHE A 109 -1.05 5.80 36.88
C PHE A 109 -1.31 4.72 37.91
N GLU A 110 -2.55 4.65 38.42
CA GLU A 110 -3.06 3.48 39.15
C GLU A 110 -3.89 2.61 38.20
N GLU A 111 -3.53 1.33 38.19
CA GLU A 111 -4.20 0.21 37.54
C GLU A 111 -5.62 0.03 38.05
N ALA A 112 -6.56 -0.25 37.15
CA ALA A 112 -7.78 -0.99 37.45
C ALA A 112 -7.77 -2.29 36.64
N ALA A 113 -7.25 -3.34 37.28
CA ALA A 113 -7.24 -4.70 36.79
C ALA A 113 -8.66 -5.32 36.81
N TYR A 114 -8.91 -6.14 35.79
CA TYR A 114 -10.03 -7.06 35.67
C TYR A 114 -10.09 -8.02 36.88
N ARG A 115 -11.30 -8.22 37.43
CA ARG A 115 -11.59 -9.24 38.43
C ARG A 115 -11.71 -10.63 37.78
N GLU A 116 -10.95 -11.57 38.33
CA GLU A 116 -11.10 -13.01 38.15
C GLU A 116 -12.45 -13.52 38.69
N ALA A 117 -12.99 -14.55 38.02
CA ALA A 117 -13.95 -15.47 38.61
C ALA A 117 -13.59 -16.92 38.21
N ASP A 118 -13.03 -17.62 39.19
CA ASP A 118 -13.14 -19.04 39.51
C ASP A 118 -12.92 -20.11 38.43
N VAL A 119 -11.70 -20.69 38.50
CA VAL A 119 -11.37 -22.02 37.97
C VAL A 119 -11.77 -23.08 39.01
N ALA A 120 -12.64 -24.00 38.61
CA ALA A 120 -12.94 -25.20 39.38
C ALA A 120 -11.80 -26.23 39.30
N GLU A 121 -11.35 -26.71 40.46
CA GLU A 121 -10.36 -27.77 40.65
C GLU A 121 -10.87 -29.18 40.24
N PRO A 122 -9.95 -30.15 40.01
CA PRO A 122 -10.22 -31.40 39.32
C PRO A 122 -10.70 -32.52 40.26
N VAL A 123 -11.56 -33.40 39.71
CA VAL A 123 -12.00 -34.63 40.36
C VAL A 123 -11.13 -35.82 39.92
N LYS A 124 -10.69 -36.57 40.93
CA LYS A 124 -10.04 -37.91 40.96
C LYS A 124 -10.89 -38.98 40.21
N GLU A 125 -10.49 -40.22 39.94
CA GLU A 125 -9.60 -41.18 40.59
C GLU A 125 -9.47 -42.42 39.66
N ALA A 126 -8.36 -43.15 39.81
CA ALA A 126 -8.13 -44.59 39.71
C ALA A 126 -8.97 -45.51 38.78
N ASP A 127 -8.29 -46.39 38.02
CA ASP A 127 -8.17 -47.80 38.46
C ASP A 127 -6.96 -48.53 37.84
N SER A 128 -6.45 -49.43 38.66
CA SER A 128 -5.41 -50.45 38.55
C SER A 128 -5.82 -51.60 37.57
N SER A 129 -5.02 -52.60 37.17
CA SER A 129 -4.06 -53.44 37.88
C SER A 129 -3.43 -54.50 36.94
N GLU A 130 -2.37 -55.16 37.45
CA GLU A 130 -1.85 -56.53 37.14
C GLU A 130 -0.85 -56.72 35.98
N ILE A 131 0.23 -57.53 36.05
CA ILE A 131 0.88 -58.40 37.07
C ILE A 131 2.27 -58.85 36.53
N GLU A 132 3.23 -59.08 37.45
CA GLU A 132 4.44 -59.98 37.48
C GLU A 132 5.32 -60.24 36.22
N GLY A 133 6.64 -60.47 36.28
CA GLY A 133 7.60 -60.70 37.36
C GLY A 133 8.93 -61.29 36.80
N THR A 134 9.94 -61.43 37.68
CA THR A 134 11.13 -62.32 37.65
C THR A 134 12.41 -61.96 36.87
N GLU A 135 13.50 -61.78 37.64
CA GLU A 135 14.96 -61.99 37.39
C GLU A 135 15.32 -63.51 37.30
N PRO A 136 16.59 -64.01 37.14
CA PRO A 136 17.93 -63.41 36.84
C PRO A 136 18.78 -64.26 35.81
N ASP A 137 20.12 -64.10 35.84
CA ASP A 137 21.22 -64.97 35.33
C ASP A 137 21.67 -64.83 33.86
N ARG A 138 22.92 -65.06 33.43
CA ARG A 138 24.32 -65.03 33.92
C ARG A 138 25.18 -65.52 32.73
N GLU A 139 26.46 -65.12 32.68
CA GLU A 139 27.59 -65.86 32.05
C GLU A 139 27.64 -65.99 30.49
N ALA A 140 28.79 -66.03 29.79
CA ALA A 140 30.21 -66.00 30.13
C ALA A 140 31.08 -65.90 28.85
N HIS A 141 32.40 -65.76 29.10
CA HIS A 141 33.59 -65.96 28.23
C HIS A 141 34.02 -64.74 27.39
N GLY A 142 35.18 -64.11 27.62
CA GLY A 142 36.53 -64.66 27.89
C GLY A 142 37.34 -64.48 26.59
N THR A 143 38.55 -63.92 26.50
CA THR A 143 39.74 -63.93 27.37
C THR A 143 40.76 -62.88 26.88
N GLU A 144 41.54 -62.34 27.83
CA GLU A 144 42.98 -61.98 27.85
C GLU A 144 43.79 -61.96 26.52
N THR A 145 44.77 -61.07 26.32
CA THR A 145 45.99 -60.90 27.14
C THR A 145 46.68 -59.53 27.01
N ASP A 146 47.31 -59.13 28.12
CA ASP A 146 48.31 -58.07 28.29
C ASP A 146 49.63 -58.32 27.53
N GLY A 147 50.42 -57.26 27.38
CA GLY A 147 51.66 -57.20 26.59
C GLY A 147 52.93 -57.73 27.26
N ILE A 148 54.07 -57.44 26.62
CA ILE A 148 55.43 -57.33 27.19
C ILE A 148 56.39 -56.75 26.13
N GLU A 149 57.35 -55.96 26.63
CA GLU A 149 58.49 -55.28 25.99
C GLU A 149 59.51 -56.22 25.30
N ALA A 150 60.27 -55.68 24.32
CA ALA A 150 61.74 -55.79 24.27
C ALA A 150 62.37 -55.01 23.08
N GLU A 151 63.51 -54.37 23.36
CA GLU A 151 64.42 -53.63 22.48
C GLU A 151 65.12 -54.51 21.41
N ARG A 152 65.44 -53.94 20.22
CA ARG A 152 66.80 -53.91 19.63
C ARG A 152 66.89 -53.20 18.26
N GLU A 153 68.12 -52.74 18.01
CA GLU A 153 68.64 -51.76 17.03
C GLU A 153 68.68 -52.15 15.53
N ALA A 154 68.82 -51.08 14.71
CA ALA A 154 69.46 -50.95 13.37
C ALA A 154 68.81 -51.72 12.19
N ASP A 155 68.48 -51.15 11.03
CA ASP A 155 69.20 -50.28 10.07
C ASP A 155 68.16 -49.73 9.05
N GLY A 156 68.52 -48.68 8.31
CA GLY A 156 67.59 -47.75 7.67
C GLY A 156 66.83 -48.19 6.41
N THR A 157 65.91 -47.33 6.00
CA THR A 157 65.73 -46.87 4.60
C THR A 157 64.68 -45.77 4.56
N GLU A 158 64.95 -44.78 3.72
CA GLU A 158 64.08 -43.65 3.38
C GLU A 158 62.67 -44.08 2.96
N ALA A 159 61.64 -43.36 3.42
CA ALA A 159 60.52 -42.86 2.62
C ALA A 159 59.50 -42.17 3.54
N ASP A 160 59.48 -40.84 3.50
CA ASP A 160 58.41 -40.01 4.04
C ASP A 160 57.26 -39.99 3.01
N GLU A 161 56.13 -40.64 3.31
CA GLU A 161 54.91 -40.57 2.50
C GLU A 161 54.01 -39.42 3.00
N THR A 162 53.96 -38.41 2.14
CA THR A 162 53.21 -37.16 2.18
C THR A 162 51.68 -37.32 2.32
N GLU A 163 51.08 -36.60 3.28
CA GLU A 163 49.72 -36.07 3.13
C GLU A 163 49.70 -34.90 2.14
N PRO A 164 48.71 -34.76 1.23
CA PRO A 164 48.64 -33.59 0.35
C PRO A 164 48.08 -32.37 1.10
N GLY A 165 48.98 -31.61 1.72
CA GLY A 165 48.72 -30.26 2.23
C GLY A 165 48.33 -29.31 1.10
N ALA A 166 47.21 -28.60 1.25
CA ALA A 166 46.82 -27.52 0.35
C ALA A 166 47.79 -26.34 0.52
N GLU A 167 48.82 -26.29 -0.32
CA GLU A 167 49.78 -25.20 -0.41
C GLU A 167 49.07 -23.85 -0.62
N ILE A 168 49.21 -22.95 0.34
CA ILE A 168 48.67 -21.59 0.30
C ILE A 168 49.68 -20.72 -0.47
N ILE A 169 49.32 -20.27 -1.67
CA ILE A 169 50.09 -19.20 -2.33
C ILE A 169 49.76 -17.88 -1.61
N ARG A 170 50.65 -17.46 -0.71
CA ARG A 170 50.76 -16.05 -0.30
C ARG A 170 51.65 -15.39 -1.33
N ASP A 171 51.05 -14.69 -2.31
CA ASP A 171 51.82 -13.79 -3.19
C ASP A 171 52.41 -12.66 -2.33
N ALA A 172 53.61 -12.90 -1.81
CA ALA A 172 54.48 -11.91 -1.23
C ALA A 172 55.30 -11.29 -2.38
N GLY A 173 54.65 -10.45 -3.18
CA GLY A 173 55.32 -9.76 -4.27
C GLY A 173 54.35 -9.35 -5.37
N HIS A 174 54.04 -8.06 -5.43
CA HIS A 174 53.48 -7.36 -6.60
C HIS A 174 52.37 -8.12 -7.36
N PHE A 175 51.14 -8.09 -6.83
CA PHE A 175 49.99 -8.25 -7.70
C PHE A 175 50.01 -7.08 -8.71
N PRO A 176 50.04 -7.32 -10.03
CA PRO A 176 49.73 -6.24 -10.95
C PRO A 176 48.31 -5.83 -10.62
N ARG A 177 48.12 -4.55 -10.26
CA ARG A 177 46.85 -3.85 -10.36
C ARG A 177 46.24 -4.26 -11.71
N THR A 178 45.36 -5.27 -11.73
CA THR A 178 44.78 -5.67 -13.02
C THR A 178 44.04 -4.44 -13.49
N LYS A 179 44.46 -3.85 -14.62
CA LYS A 179 43.92 -2.56 -15.09
C LYS A 179 42.38 -2.57 -15.05
N LYS A 180 41.77 -3.73 -15.32
CA LYS A 180 40.32 -3.99 -15.22
C LYS A 180 39.70 -3.73 -13.84
N TYR A 181 40.35 -4.09 -12.72
CA TYR A 181 39.82 -3.85 -11.37
C TYR A 181 39.90 -2.37 -10.97
N LEU A 182 41.01 -1.71 -11.31
CA LEU A 182 41.13 -0.26 -11.11
C LEU A 182 40.12 0.50 -11.98
N VAL A 183 39.98 0.11 -13.25
CA VAL A 183 38.99 0.69 -14.16
C VAL A 183 37.58 0.49 -13.62
N PHE A 184 37.25 -0.70 -13.10
CA PHE A 184 35.94 -0.95 -12.49
C PHE A 184 35.66 0.00 -11.33
N TRP A 185 36.54 0.09 -10.34
CA TRP A 185 36.32 0.97 -9.18
C TRP A 185 36.38 2.45 -9.53
N PHE A 186 37.26 2.83 -10.45
CA PHE A 186 37.28 4.19 -10.98
C PHE A 186 35.93 4.54 -11.61
N CYS A 187 35.40 3.70 -12.51
CA CYS A 187 34.09 3.95 -13.12
C CYS A 187 32.96 3.92 -12.08
N TYR A 188 33.02 3.03 -11.09
CA TYR A 188 32.01 2.93 -10.03
C TYR A 188 31.94 4.22 -9.20
N PHE A 189 33.06 4.66 -8.63
CA PHE A 189 33.09 5.86 -7.80
C PHE A 189 32.95 7.15 -8.62
N ALA A 190 33.41 7.16 -9.88
CA ALA A 190 33.11 8.26 -10.80
C ALA A 190 31.60 8.39 -11.03
N ALA A 191 30.88 7.29 -11.23
CA ALA A 191 29.42 7.33 -11.38
C ALA A 191 28.73 7.83 -10.11
N VAL A 192 29.12 7.33 -8.93
CA VAL A 192 28.55 7.79 -7.63
C VAL A 192 28.85 9.27 -7.38
N LEU A 193 30.07 9.73 -7.67
CA LEU A 193 30.47 11.12 -7.48
C LEU A 193 29.76 12.05 -8.48
N VAL A 194 29.67 11.65 -9.76
CA VAL A 194 28.90 12.39 -10.77
C VAL A 194 27.44 12.50 -10.34
N PHE A 195 26.83 11.40 -9.90
CA PHE A 195 25.47 11.43 -9.36
C PHE A 195 25.34 12.43 -8.21
N LEU A 196 26.18 12.34 -7.17
CA LEU A 196 26.16 13.25 -6.03
C LEU A 196 26.32 14.72 -6.46
N ILE A 197 27.25 15.02 -7.38
CA ILE A 197 27.47 16.38 -7.90
C ILE A 197 26.25 16.88 -8.69
N THR A 198 25.65 16.04 -9.54
CA THR A 198 24.44 16.42 -10.30
C THR A 198 23.26 16.72 -9.39
N GLN A 199 23.19 16.05 -8.23
CA GLN A 199 22.15 16.25 -7.22
C GLN A 199 22.54 17.28 -6.15
N TYR A 200 23.59 18.09 -6.36
CA TYR A 200 24.07 19.09 -5.39
C TYR A 200 22.94 20.01 -4.90
N ARG A 201 22.08 20.49 -5.80
CA ARG A 201 20.95 21.36 -5.44
C ARG A 201 19.96 20.67 -4.49
N GLN A 202 19.65 19.40 -4.75
CA GLN A 202 18.74 18.62 -3.91
C GLN A 202 19.34 18.32 -2.53
N VAL A 203 20.66 18.09 -2.46
CA VAL A 203 21.33 17.85 -1.18
C VAL A 203 21.52 19.12 -0.38
N VAL A 204 21.91 20.23 -1.01
CA VAL A 204 22.28 21.47 -0.31
C VAL A 204 21.08 22.36 0.00
N GLY A 205 20.03 22.32 -0.80
CA GLY A 205 18.87 23.20 -0.64
C GLY A 205 19.10 24.60 -1.19
N THR A 206 18.00 25.33 -1.42
CA THR A 206 18.01 26.68 -2.00
C THR A 206 18.07 27.78 -0.95
N ASP A 207 17.55 27.52 0.25
CA ASP A 207 17.38 28.53 1.30
C ASP A 207 18.63 28.70 2.16
N LEU A 208 18.82 29.90 2.72
CA LEU A 208 20.04 30.26 3.46
C LEU A 208 20.31 29.37 4.69
N ASN A 209 19.25 29.05 5.46
CA ASN A 209 19.37 28.15 6.62
C ASN A 209 19.65 26.71 6.17
N ASP A 210 18.96 26.26 5.12
CA ASP A 210 19.09 24.90 4.62
C ASP A 210 20.47 24.63 3.99
N ARG A 211 21.06 25.64 3.32
CA ARG A 211 22.41 25.58 2.74
C ARG A 211 23.50 25.26 3.76
N LYS A 212 23.39 25.70 5.02
CA LYS A 212 24.42 25.44 6.02
C LYS A 212 24.48 23.95 6.38
N TYR A 213 23.32 23.36 6.67
CA TYR A 213 23.19 21.94 6.98
C TYR A 213 23.43 21.06 5.75
N GLY A 214 22.83 21.44 4.61
CA GLY A 214 22.97 20.72 3.35
C GLY A 214 24.41 20.67 2.83
N ASN A 215 25.20 21.75 2.97
CA ASN A 215 26.62 21.73 2.62
C ASN A 215 27.43 20.77 3.51
N LEU A 216 27.13 20.72 4.81
CA LEU A 216 27.77 19.75 5.71
C LEU A 216 27.48 18.31 5.28
N ILE A 217 26.21 18.00 4.98
CA ILE A 217 25.79 16.68 4.49
C ILE A 217 26.52 16.33 3.19
N PHE A 218 26.56 17.26 2.23
CA PHE A 218 27.27 17.06 0.96
C PHE A 218 28.76 16.74 1.18
N ILE A 219 29.44 17.49 2.06
CA ILE A 219 30.84 17.25 2.41
C ILE A 219 31.02 15.86 3.04
N LEU A 220 30.13 15.47 3.95
CA LEU A 220 30.18 14.15 4.59
C LEU A 220 29.97 13.02 3.58
N LEU A 221 29.02 13.16 2.64
CA LEU A 221 28.80 12.19 1.57
C LEU A 221 30.01 12.10 0.63
N ALA A 222 30.57 13.25 0.21
CA ALA A 222 31.76 13.28 -0.63
C ALA A 222 32.97 12.66 0.09
N ALA A 223 33.13 12.91 1.40
CA ALA A 223 34.14 12.29 2.23
C ALA A 223 33.93 10.78 2.34
N ALA A 224 32.70 10.30 2.52
CA ALA A 224 32.37 8.88 2.57
C ALA A 224 32.70 8.19 1.23
N VAL A 225 32.37 8.81 0.09
CA VAL A 225 32.74 8.34 -1.25
C VAL A 225 34.27 8.28 -1.40
N ALA A 226 34.99 9.34 -0.98
CA ALA A 226 36.45 9.37 -1.07
C ALA A 226 37.13 8.33 -0.17
N VAL A 227 36.65 8.16 1.07
CA VAL A 227 37.16 7.16 2.02
C VAL A 227 36.92 5.76 1.50
N THR A 228 35.70 5.44 1.05
CA THR A 228 35.38 4.10 0.52
C THR A 228 36.09 3.83 -0.81
N ALA A 229 36.30 4.84 -1.64
CA ALA A 229 37.14 4.74 -2.85
C ALA A 229 38.60 4.45 -2.50
N GLY A 230 39.16 5.16 -1.51
CA GLY A 230 40.48 4.90 -0.97
C GLY A 230 40.60 3.48 -0.40
N LEU A 231 39.61 3.05 0.38
CA LEU A 231 39.55 1.70 0.92
C LEU A 231 39.50 0.64 -0.19
N ALA A 232 38.63 0.79 -1.19
CA ALA A 232 38.50 -0.14 -2.31
C ALA A 232 39.77 -0.19 -3.19
N MET A 233 40.44 0.95 -3.41
CA MET A 233 41.63 1.04 -4.26
C MET A 233 42.93 0.65 -3.56
N PHE A 234 43.06 0.88 -2.25
CA PHE A 234 44.34 0.77 -1.53
C PHE A 234 44.33 -0.18 -0.33
N VAL A 235 43.24 -0.31 0.43
CA VAL A 235 43.22 -1.05 1.71
C VAL A 235 42.57 -2.42 1.58
N MET A 236 41.52 -2.53 0.75
CA MET A 236 40.68 -3.70 0.60
C MET A 236 40.88 -4.38 -0.76
N GLN A 237 42.13 -4.45 -1.25
CA GLN A 237 42.45 -5.64 -2.02
C GLN A 237 42.29 -6.81 -1.06
N PRO A 238 41.47 -7.83 -1.36
CA PRO A 238 41.63 -9.04 -0.62
C PRO A 238 43.05 -9.48 -0.94
N ARG A 239 43.87 -9.71 0.09
CA ARG A 239 44.85 -10.80 0.05
C ARG A 239 44.03 -12.03 -0.34
N LYS A 240 43.70 -12.17 -1.63
CA LYS A 240 42.86 -13.23 -2.16
C LYS A 240 43.75 -14.43 -2.05
N LEU A 241 43.61 -15.13 -0.92
CA LEU A 241 44.03 -16.51 -0.83
C LEU A 241 43.25 -17.17 -1.98
N ARG A 242 43.92 -17.41 -3.09
CA ARG A 242 43.38 -18.14 -4.22
C ARG A 242 43.93 -19.55 -4.08
N GLY A 243 43.05 -20.54 -4.21
CA GLY A 243 43.53 -21.91 -4.41
C GLY A 243 44.27 -22.01 -5.75
N LYS A 244 45.01 -23.10 -5.97
CA LYS A 244 45.77 -23.37 -7.22
C LYS A 244 44.95 -23.16 -8.51
N ASN A 245 43.61 -23.24 -8.44
CA ASN A 245 42.69 -23.08 -9.57
C ASN A 245 42.14 -21.64 -9.76
N GLY A 246 42.71 -20.63 -9.09
CA GLY A 246 42.29 -19.22 -9.20
C GLY A 246 40.96 -18.87 -8.50
N LYS A 247 40.28 -19.86 -7.89
CA LYS A 247 39.04 -19.69 -7.10
C LYS A 247 39.38 -19.10 -5.72
N GLU A 248 38.54 -18.17 -5.25
CA GLU A 248 38.67 -17.59 -3.92
C GLU A 248 38.55 -18.66 -2.82
N LEU A 249 39.49 -18.67 -1.88
CA LEU A 249 39.45 -19.52 -0.71
C LEU A 249 38.34 -19.04 0.24
N LYS A 250 37.39 -19.94 0.49
CA LYS A 250 36.30 -19.71 1.44
C LYS A 250 36.82 -19.91 2.87
N GLN A 251 36.68 -18.89 3.69
CA GLN A 251 37.06 -18.92 5.11
C GLN A 251 35.85 -19.28 5.97
N ARG A 252 36.08 -19.84 7.17
CA ARG A 252 34.99 -20.09 8.12
C ARG A 252 34.60 -18.77 8.79
N ILE A 253 33.31 -18.59 9.08
CA ILE A 253 32.81 -17.43 9.83
C ILE A 253 33.53 -17.26 11.17
N ARG A 254 33.71 -16.01 11.59
CA ARG A 254 34.45 -15.59 12.79
C ARG A 254 33.53 -14.69 13.65
N PRO A 255 33.74 -14.57 14.97
CA PRO A 255 32.82 -13.83 15.84
C PRO A 255 32.55 -12.37 15.42
N TRP A 256 33.57 -11.65 14.97
CA TRP A 256 33.44 -10.27 14.47
C TRP A 256 32.63 -10.15 13.17
N ASP A 257 32.41 -11.23 12.42
CA ASP A 257 31.49 -11.19 11.27
C ASP A 257 30.05 -10.89 11.75
N PHE A 258 29.65 -11.34 12.95
CA PHE A 258 28.36 -11.01 13.54
C PHE A 258 28.27 -9.55 13.99
N ALA A 259 29.37 -8.97 14.49
CA ALA A 259 29.41 -7.54 14.82
C ALA A 259 29.29 -6.66 13.55
N ILE A 260 29.92 -7.08 12.44
CA ILE A 260 29.77 -6.41 11.14
C ILE A 260 28.33 -6.51 10.63
N ILE A 261 27.70 -7.68 10.79
CA ILE A 261 26.30 -7.88 10.43
C ILE A 261 25.40 -6.94 11.24
N LEU A 262 25.52 -6.95 12.57
CA LEU A 262 24.72 -6.08 13.43
C LEU A 262 24.92 -4.59 13.09
N ALA A 263 26.16 -4.16 12.84
CA ALA A 263 26.44 -2.79 12.43
C ALA A 263 25.79 -2.43 11.08
N ALA A 264 25.79 -3.36 10.12
CA ALA A 264 25.11 -3.17 8.84
C ALA A 264 23.58 -3.09 9.00
N ASP A 265 23.01 -3.89 9.90
CA ASP A 265 21.57 -3.90 10.17
C ASP A 265 21.11 -2.61 10.88
N ILE A 266 21.94 -2.07 11.80
CA ILE A 266 21.71 -0.74 12.40
C ILE A 266 21.78 0.35 11.33
N CYS A 267 22.76 0.31 10.42
CA CYS A 267 22.84 1.26 9.32
C CYS A 267 21.61 1.17 8.39
N ALA A 268 21.12 -0.04 8.11
CA ALA A 268 19.93 -0.24 7.28
C ALA A 268 18.68 0.35 7.96
N PHE A 269 18.52 0.13 9.27
CA PHE A 269 17.47 0.76 10.07
C PHE A 269 17.52 2.29 10.01
N LEU A 270 18.69 2.89 10.25
CA LEU A 270 18.82 4.35 10.21
C LEU A 270 18.53 4.94 8.84
N LEU A 271 18.92 4.26 7.76
CA LEU A 271 18.63 4.71 6.40
C LEU A 271 17.14 4.65 6.07
N ILE A 272 16.47 3.55 6.42
CA ILE A 272 15.04 3.42 6.11
C ILE A 272 14.20 4.43 6.89
N GLU A 273 14.46 4.62 8.19
CA GLU A 273 13.72 5.59 9.01
C GLU A 273 14.02 7.03 8.58
N TYR A 274 15.29 7.38 8.30
CA TYR A 274 15.63 8.73 7.85
C TYR A 274 14.90 9.15 6.56
N VAL A 275 14.56 8.19 5.69
CA VAL A 275 13.83 8.45 4.45
C VAL A 275 12.31 8.46 4.66
N ASN A 276 11.78 7.62 5.55
CA ASN A 276 10.35 7.30 5.60
C ASN A 276 9.63 7.73 6.89
N ASN A 277 10.35 8.16 7.91
CA ASN A 277 9.81 8.49 9.22
C ASN A 277 10.45 9.78 9.71
N ASP A 278 9.71 10.87 9.60
CA ASP A 278 10.10 12.23 9.97
C ASP A 278 10.22 12.43 11.49
N ILE A 279 9.48 11.64 12.27
CA ILE A 279 9.46 11.68 13.74
C ILE A 279 10.22 10.51 14.38
N PHE A 280 11.11 9.84 13.63
CA PHE A 280 11.82 8.65 14.13
C PHE A 280 12.70 8.93 15.35
N ASP A 281 13.08 10.18 15.60
CA ASP A 281 13.83 10.61 16.78
C ASP A 281 13.00 10.57 18.07
N GLN A 282 11.67 10.58 17.96
CA GLN A 282 10.73 10.41 19.05
C GLN A 282 10.40 8.94 19.36
N MET A 283 10.79 8.01 18.47
CA MET A 283 10.52 6.58 18.62
C MET A 283 11.19 6.00 19.86
N GLU A 284 10.47 5.17 20.61
CA GLU A 284 11.07 4.52 21.76
C GLU A 284 12.20 3.56 21.37
N PHE A 285 13.28 3.55 22.15
CA PHE A 285 14.44 2.69 21.90
C PHE A 285 14.10 1.20 21.77
N ARG A 286 13.10 0.70 22.48
CA ARG A 286 12.66 -0.70 22.36
C ARG A 286 12.15 -1.04 20.96
N TYR A 287 11.46 -0.12 20.31
CA TYR A 287 10.95 -0.32 18.94
C TYR A 287 12.05 -0.14 17.91
N MET A 288 12.99 0.79 18.11
CA MET A 288 14.21 0.86 17.31
C MET A 288 14.98 -0.48 17.34
N ALA A 289 15.17 -1.04 18.55
CA ALA A 289 15.83 -2.33 18.74
C ALA A 289 15.04 -3.48 18.06
N LEU A 290 13.71 -3.43 18.08
CA LEU A 290 12.85 -4.41 17.41
C LEU A 290 12.97 -4.35 15.88
N ASN A 291 13.05 -3.16 15.29
CA ASN A 291 13.31 -3.01 13.85
C ASN A 291 14.67 -3.61 13.48
N VAL A 292 15.73 -3.26 14.22
CA VAL A 292 17.06 -3.84 14.02
C VAL A 292 17.04 -5.36 14.18
N LEU A 293 16.28 -5.89 15.15
CA LEU A 293 16.11 -7.34 15.33
C LEU A 293 15.41 -7.98 14.13
N GLY A 294 14.35 -7.36 13.59
CA GLY A 294 13.65 -7.83 12.39
C GLY A 294 14.59 -7.89 11.16
N ILE A 295 15.37 -6.82 10.94
CA ILE A 295 16.39 -6.76 9.88
C ILE A 295 17.46 -7.83 10.11
N PHE A 296 17.92 -8.02 11.35
CA PHE A 296 18.91 -9.02 11.72
C PHE A 296 18.41 -10.44 11.47
N ILE A 297 17.16 -10.78 11.82
CA ILE A 297 16.55 -12.08 11.53
C ILE A 297 16.51 -12.34 10.02
N MET A 298 16.10 -11.35 9.23
CA MET A 298 16.13 -11.44 7.77
C MET A 298 17.55 -11.66 7.23
N ASN A 299 18.54 -10.95 7.78
CA ASN A 299 19.94 -11.11 7.42
C ASN A 299 20.45 -12.52 7.79
N MET A 300 20.05 -13.07 8.93
CA MET A 300 20.38 -14.46 9.29
C MET A 300 19.79 -15.45 8.29
N ILE A 301 18.52 -15.31 7.91
CA ILE A 301 17.88 -16.16 6.90
C ILE A 301 18.68 -16.12 5.58
N LEU A 302 19.03 -14.93 5.10
CA LEU A 302 19.85 -14.74 3.90
C LEU A 302 21.26 -15.33 4.06
N LEU A 303 21.87 -15.20 5.23
CA LEU A 303 23.19 -15.75 5.52
C LEU A 303 23.19 -17.27 5.45
N PHE A 304 22.22 -17.94 6.06
CA PHE A 304 22.09 -19.41 6.01
C PHE A 304 21.72 -19.89 4.61
N TRP A 305 20.87 -19.16 3.89
CA TRP A 305 20.44 -19.51 2.52
C TRP A 305 21.56 -19.36 1.49
N LEU A 306 22.24 -18.22 1.50
CA LEU A 306 23.33 -17.86 0.58
C LEU A 306 24.69 -18.43 1.04
N ASN A 307 24.78 -18.84 2.30
CA ASN A 307 25.97 -19.39 2.95
C ASN A 307 27.20 -18.48 2.79
N SER A 308 27.00 -17.16 2.86
CA SER A 308 28.09 -16.19 2.71
C SER A 308 27.73 -14.84 3.32
N VAL A 309 28.54 -14.38 4.28
CA VAL A 309 28.37 -13.08 4.95
C VAL A 309 28.33 -11.95 3.94
N ARG A 310 29.31 -11.92 3.02
CA ARG A 310 29.37 -10.93 1.94
C ARG A 310 28.08 -10.90 1.11
N ARG A 311 27.57 -12.05 0.67
CA ARG A 311 26.37 -12.09 -0.18
C ARG A 311 25.12 -11.71 0.60
N SER A 312 25.07 -12.06 1.88
CA SER A 312 23.98 -11.66 2.79
C SER A 312 23.92 -10.14 2.95
N LEU A 313 25.04 -9.51 3.29
CA LEU A 313 25.14 -8.05 3.44
C LEU A 313 24.78 -7.31 2.14
N MET A 314 25.26 -7.81 1.00
CA MET A 314 24.88 -7.25 -0.30
C MET A 314 23.38 -7.37 -0.57
N ALA A 315 22.77 -8.50 -0.21
CA ALA A 315 21.33 -8.71 -0.39
C ALA A 315 20.51 -7.82 0.53
N VAL A 316 20.87 -7.73 1.82
CA VAL A 316 20.19 -6.87 2.81
C VAL A 316 20.28 -5.40 2.43
N THR A 317 21.46 -4.88 2.07
CA THR A 317 21.60 -3.48 1.61
C THR A 317 20.78 -3.23 0.34
N ALA A 318 20.76 -4.17 -0.62
CA ALA A 318 19.98 -4.00 -1.84
C ALA A 318 18.46 -4.02 -1.57
N ILE A 319 17.98 -4.96 -0.74
CA ILE A 319 16.56 -5.08 -0.39
C ILE A 319 16.12 -3.83 0.36
N TRP A 320 16.78 -3.46 1.45
CA TRP A 320 16.34 -2.33 2.28
C TRP A 320 16.52 -0.96 1.62
N GLY A 321 17.60 -0.74 0.85
CA GLY A 321 17.73 0.49 0.07
C GLY A 321 16.62 0.62 -0.98
N SER A 322 16.30 -0.48 -1.69
CA SER A 322 15.20 -0.46 -2.65
C SER A 322 13.82 -0.30 -2.00
N MET A 323 13.60 -0.94 -0.85
CA MET A 323 12.35 -0.83 -0.10
C MET A 323 12.19 0.57 0.48
N SER A 324 13.25 1.18 1.03
CA SER A 324 13.22 2.56 1.55
C SER A 324 12.74 3.56 0.49
N ILE A 325 13.25 3.45 -0.73
CA ILE A 325 12.81 4.28 -1.86
C ILE A 325 11.35 3.95 -2.27
N ALA A 326 10.99 2.66 -2.27
CA ALA A 326 9.63 2.23 -2.59
C ALA A 326 8.60 2.73 -1.56
N PHE A 327 8.89 2.62 -0.26
CA PHE A 327 8.07 3.17 0.82
C PHE A 327 7.82 4.67 0.61
N TYR A 328 8.88 5.43 0.35
CA TYR A 328 8.80 6.87 0.18
C TYR A 328 7.90 7.26 -0.98
N PHE A 329 8.13 6.68 -2.16
CA PHE A 329 7.35 7.03 -3.34
C PHE A 329 5.92 6.52 -3.26
N VAL A 330 5.70 5.30 -2.75
CA VAL A 330 4.32 4.78 -2.56
C VAL A 330 3.55 5.68 -1.62
N TYR A 331 4.13 6.09 -0.49
CA TYR A 331 3.50 7.03 0.43
C TYR A 331 3.16 8.36 -0.25
N LEU A 332 4.10 8.94 -0.99
CA LEU A 332 3.86 10.18 -1.74
C LEU A 332 2.72 10.06 -2.76
N PHE A 333 2.49 8.88 -3.34
CA PHE A 333 1.46 8.67 -4.36
C PHE A 333 0.04 8.43 -3.80
N ARG A 334 -0.08 7.80 -2.62
CA ARG A 334 -1.40 7.34 -2.12
C ARG A 334 -1.73 7.76 -0.68
N GLY A 335 -0.82 8.46 0.01
CA GLY A 335 -0.97 8.81 1.43
C GLY A 335 -0.85 7.65 2.41
N GLU A 336 -0.65 6.40 1.93
CA GLU A 336 -0.49 5.20 2.75
C GLU A 336 0.90 4.58 2.53
N PRO A 337 1.56 4.05 3.58
CA PRO A 337 2.85 3.37 3.45
C PRO A 337 2.72 2.09 2.61
N LEU A 338 3.82 1.66 1.98
CA LEU A 338 3.88 0.42 1.21
C LEU A 338 3.48 -0.80 2.07
N GLN A 339 2.46 -1.54 1.65
CA GLN A 339 1.98 -2.75 2.31
C GLN A 339 2.37 -4.01 1.52
N LEU A 340 2.27 -5.19 2.12
CA LEU A 340 2.60 -6.43 1.40
C LEU A 340 1.67 -6.65 0.19
N ILE A 341 0.42 -6.17 0.27
CA ILE A 341 -0.55 -6.30 -0.82
C ILE A 341 -0.08 -5.58 -2.09
N ASP A 342 0.73 -4.53 -1.96
CA ASP A 342 1.25 -3.74 -3.08
C ASP A 342 2.20 -4.53 -3.98
N PHE A 343 2.83 -5.58 -3.44
CA PHE A 343 3.63 -6.50 -4.25
C PHE A 343 2.78 -7.35 -5.20
N PHE A 344 1.48 -7.49 -4.91
CA PHE A 344 0.52 -8.17 -5.78
C PHE A 344 -0.18 -7.22 -6.76
N SER A 345 -0.08 -5.90 -6.56
CA SER A 345 -0.64 -4.85 -7.43
C SER A 345 0.43 -3.94 -8.05
N ILE A 346 1.66 -4.43 -8.22
CA ILE A 346 2.82 -3.63 -8.67
C ILE A 346 2.61 -2.88 -10.00
N THR A 347 1.73 -3.40 -10.87
CA THR A 347 1.34 -2.73 -12.13
C THR A 347 0.63 -1.41 -11.85
N THR A 348 -0.28 -1.37 -10.87
CA THR A 348 -1.02 -0.17 -10.45
C THR A 348 -0.08 0.89 -9.84
N ALA A 349 0.88 0.45 -9.01
CA ALA A 349 1.85 1.37 -8.42
C ALA A 349 2.76 2.01 -9.50
N ALA A 350 3.21 1.22 -10.49
CA ALA A 350 4.08 1.71 -11.56
C ALA A 350 3.38 2.65 -12.55
N THR A 351 2.08 2.46 -12.79
CA THR A 351 1.31 3.28 -13.74
C THR A 351 0.98 4.66 -13.18
N VAL A 352 0.64 4.74 -11.90
CA VAL A 352 0.40 6.00 -11.19
C VAL A 352 1.71 6.77 -11.06
N ALA A 353 2.81 6.09 -10.73
CA ALA A 353 4.11 6.73 -10.61
C ALA A 353 4.62 7.38 -11.92
N GLY A 354 4.14 6.94 -13.08
CA GLY A 354 4.54 7.47 -14.40
C GLY A 354 4.03 8.87 -14.75
N SER A 355 2.98 9.37 -14.08
CA SER A 355 2.45 10.73 -14.29
C SER A 355 3.09 11.77 -13.35
N TYR A 356 3.88 11.33 -12.37
CA TYR A 356 4.54 12.23 -11.44
C TYR A 356 5.97 12.53 -11.88
N THR A 357 6.39 13.77 -11.66
CA THR A 357 7.80 14.11 -11.75
C THR A 357 8.51 13.57 -10.51
N PHE A 358 9.29 12.50 -10.67
CA PHE A 358 10.14 11.99 -9.59
C PHE A 358 11.22 13.00 -9.25
N THR A 359 10.98 13.81 -8.23
CA THR A 359 12.02 14.68 -7.66
C THR A 359 12.80 13.89 -6.62
N LEU A 360 14.10 13.70 -6.86
CA LEU A 360 14.99 13.10 -5.87
C LEU A 360 15.14 14.07 -4.70
N THR A 361 14.63 13.69 -3.53
CA THR A 361 14.85 14.47 -2.30
C THR A 361 16.23 14.24 -1.74
N ARG A 362 16.66 15.12 -0.82
CA ARG A 362 17.91 14.97 -0.06
C ARG A 362 18.02 13.56 0.57
N ALA A 363 16.93 13.08 1.17
CA ALA A 363 16.91 11.79 1.86
C ALA A 363 17.19 10.62 0.92
N ILE A 364 16.55 10.59 -0.25
CA ILE A 364 16.79 9.56 -1.28
C ILE A 364 18.22 9.61 -1.79
N VAL A 365 18.78 10.81 -2.04
CA VAL A 365 20.17 10.94 -2.50
C VAL A 365 21.14 10.40 -1.45
N VAL A 366 20.90 10.68 -0.17
CA VAL A 366 21.67 10.12 0.95
C VAL A 366 21.60 8.59 0.94
N ASP A 367 20.39 8.01 0.86
CA ASP A 367 20.24 6.54 0.81
C ASP A 367 20.99 5.92 -0.37
N ILE A 368 20.83 6.43 -1.59
CA ILE A 368 21.51 5.91 -2.78
C ILE A 368 23.04 5.95 -2.61
N VAL A 369 23.59 7.08 -2.13
CA VAL A 369 25.04 7.25 -2.00
C VAL A 369 25.61 6.38 -0.86
N VAL A 370 24.93 6.33 0.29
CA VAL A 370 25.36 5.50 1.42
C VAL A 370 25.24 4.01 1.07
N SER A 371 24.12 3.58 0.47
CA SER A 371 23.92 2.22 -0.01
C SER A 371 24.97 1.81 -1.05
N ALA A 372 25.36 2.73 -1.95
CA ALA A 372 26.47 2.50 -2.88
C ALA A 372 27.83 2.35 -2.14
N CYS A 373 28.13 3.23 -1.19
CA CYS A 373 29.34 3.14 -0.37
C CYS A 373 29.41 1.81 0.41
N LEU A 374 28.30 1.39 1.02
CA LEU A 374 28.19 0.11 1.73
C LEU A 374 28.37 -1.07 0.76
N MET A 375 27.71 -1.06 -0.40
CA MET A 375 27.89 -2.06 -1.44
C MET A 375 29.36 -2.20 -1.85
N ALA A 376 30.08 -1.08 -1.97
CA ALA A 376 31.50 -1.08 -2.27
C ALA A 376 32.33 -1.76 -1.16
N VAL A 377 32.04 -1.47 0.11
CA VAL A 377 32.67 -2.14 1.26
C VAL A 377 32.40 -3.65 1.21
N TRP A 378 31.14 -4.07 1.01
CA TRP A 378 30.74 -5.48 0.98
C TRP A 378 31.37 -6.26 -0.16
N LEU A 379 31.48 -5.65 -1.36
CA LEU A 379 32.14 -6.26 -2.52
C LEU A 379 33.63 -6.55 -2.28
N ASN A 380 34.26 -5.82 -1.35
CA ASN A 380 35.66 -6.02 -0.97
C ASN A 380 35.85 -6.87 0.30
N LEU A 381 34.78 -7.21 1.03
CA LEU A 381 34.84 -8.15 2.15
C LEU A 381 35.26 -9.56 1.70
N ARG A 382 35.95 -10.26 2.61
CA ARG A 382 36.33 -11.67 2.41
C ARG A 382 35.11 -12.57 2.42
N CYS A 383 35.20 -13.66 1.66
CA CYS A 383 34.15 -14.68 1.60
C CYS A 383 34.22 -15.63 2.81
N HIS A 384 33.68 -15.17 3.95
CA HIS A 384 33.37 -16.04 5.08
C HIS A 384 32.07 -16.81 4.81
N VAL A 385 32.13 -18.13 5.00
CA VAL A 385 31.02 -19.07 4.77
C VAL A 385 30.84 -19.96 6.01
N ILE A 386 29.64 -20.49 6.19
CA ILE A 386 29.32 -21.42 7.28
C ILE A 386 29.72 -22.84 6.88
N ALA A 387 29.23 -23.34 5.75
CA ALA A 387 29.51 -24.69 5.26
C ALA A 387 30.32 -24.71 3.96
N LYS A 388 31.39 -25.51 3.92
CA LYS A 388 32.20 -25.71 2.70
C LYS A 388 31.60 -26.80 1.79
N LYS A 389 31.22 -27.95 2.37
CA LYS A 389 30.67 -29.13 1.67
C LYS A 389 29.23 -28.89 1.18
N LEU A 390 28.79 -29.66 0.19
CA LEU A 390 27.44 -29.55 -0.40
C LEU A 390 26.35 -29.92 0.61
N TRP A 391 26.50 -31.05 1.30
CA TRP A 391 25.52 -31.53 2.29
C TRP A 391 25.24 -30.51 3.41
N GLY A 392 26.27 -29.86 3.96
CA GLY A 392 26.06 -28.81 4.95
C GLY A 392 25.26 -27.61 4.42
N LYS A 393 25.38 -27.27 3.14
CA LYS A 393 24.57 -26.21 2.51
C LYS A 393 23.13 -26.63 2.34
N LEU A 394 22.89 -27.87 1.95
CA LEU A 394 21.55 -28.43 1.83
C LEU A 394 20.86 -28.49 3.20
N LEU A 395 21.57 -28.95 4.24
CA LEU A 395 21.06 -28.97 5.61
C LEU A 395 20.72 -27.57 6.13
N MET A 396 21.55 -26.55 5.88
CA MET A 396 21.22 -25.18 6.28
C MET A 396 20.00 -24.63 5.54
N ARG A 397 19.85 -24.90 4.24
CA ARG A 397 18.68 -24.47 3.47
C ARG A 397 17.41 -25.17 3.93
N ALA A 398 17.50 -26.47 4.22
CA ALA A 398 16.39 -27.22 4.82
C ALA A 398 16.04 -26.66 6.21
N GLY A 399 17.05 -26.36 7.05
CA GLY A 399 16.87 -25.73 8.35
C GLY A 399 16.20 -24.35 8.25
N VAL A 400 16.61 -23.52 7.29
CA VAL A 400 15.96 -22.24 7.00
C VAL A 400 14.51 -22.45 6.55
N ALA A 401 14.23 -23.42 5.69
CA ALA A 401 12.86 -23.70 5.26
C ALA A 401 11.96 -24.13 6.43
N VAL A 402 12.46 -25.00 7.32
CA VAL A 402 11.76 -25.41 8.54
C VAL A 402 11.57 -24.23 9.50
N PHE A 403 12.61 -23.41 9.70
CA PHE A 403 12.54 -22.21 10.53
C PHE A 403 11.51 -21.21 9.98
N MET A 404 11.53 -20.93 8.67
CA MET A 404 10.57 -20.03 8.02
C MET A 404 9.13 -20.55 8.16
N PHE A 405 8.91 -21.86 8.02
CA PHE A 405 7.60 -22.46 8.21
C PHE A 405 7.11 -22.34 9.67
N GLY A 406 7.99 -22.62 10.64
CA GLY A 406 7.68 -22.43 12.06
C GLY A 406 7.44 -20.97 12.43
N MET A 407 8.25 -20.05 11.91
CA MET A 407 8.12 -18.61 12.11
C MET A 407 6.83 -18.08 11.49
N TYR A 408 6.44 -18.55 10.31
CA TYR A 408 5.15 -18.23 9.69
C TYR A 408 3.97 -18.66 10.57
N PHE A 409 3.99 -19.89 11.08
CA PHE A 409 2.94 -20.37 11.99
C PHE A 409 2.89 -19.56 13.28
N PHE A 410 4.04 -19.26 13.89
CA PHE A 410 4.14 -18.40 15.06
C PHE A 410 3.59 -17.00 14.79
N TYR A 411 4.07 -16.35 13.73
CA TYR A 411 3.68 -15.00 13.33
C TYR A 411 2.16 -14.86 13.13
N LEU A 412 1.50 -15.86 12.53
CA LEU A 412 0.07 -15.83 12.24
C LEU A 412 -0.85 -16.23 13.40
N ASN A 413 -0.36 -17.01 14.37
CA ASN A 413 -1.21 -17.58 15.42
C ASN A 413 -0.91 -17.01 16.82
N VAL A 414 0.17 -16.25 16.97
CA VAL A 414 0.54 -15.63 18.24
C VAL A 414 0.29 -14.13 18.18
N ASN A 415 -0.26 -13.56 19.26
CA ASN A 415 -0.44 -12.11 19.41
C ASN A 415 0.89 -11.41 19.77
N TRP A 416 1.92 -11.59 18.95
CA TRP A 416 3.27 -11.08 19.21
C TRP A 416 3.33 -9.55 19.26
N ASN A 417 2.54 -8.85 18.44
CA ASN A 417 2.47 -7.40 18.43
C ASN A 417 1.81 -6.88 19.72
N GLY A 418 0.65 -7.42 20.11
CA GLY A 418 0.01 -7.07 21.38
C GLY A 418 0.90 -7.39 22.60
N GLY A 419 1.57 -8.55 22.60
CA GLY A 419 2.51 -8.92 23.65
C GLY A 419 3.75 -8.03 23.77
N LEU A 420 4.07 -7.24 22.73
CA LEU A 420 5.13 -6.25 22.72
C LEU A 420 4.61 -4.81 22.96
N GLY A 421 3.31 -4.66 23.22
CA GLY A 421 2.66 -3.36 23.39
C GLY A 421 2.63 -2.54 22.09
N ILE A 422 2.42 -3.21 20.95
CA ILE A 422 2.27 -2.56 19.64
C ILE A 422 0.79 -2.54 19.28
N LEU A 423 0.22 -1.35 19.15
CA LEU A 423 -1.14 -1.13 18.67
C LEU A 423 -1.10 -0.95 17.16
N THR A 424 -1.59 -1.95 16.41
CA THR A 424 -1.61 -1.86 14.95
C THR A 424 -2.85 -1.08 14.52
N ASP A 425 -2.66 0.17 14.11
CA ASP A 425 -3.69 0.95 13.43
C ASP A 425 -3.71 0.59 11.94
N LEU A 426 -4.81 0.00 11.51
CA LEU A 426 -5.01 -0.48 10.15
C LEU A 426 -5.83 0.50 9.28
N PHE A 427 -6.45 1.52 9.90
CA PHE A 427 -7.12 2.63 9.20
C PHE A 427 -6.17 3.81 8.98
N ALA A 428 -5.20 3.99 9.88
CA ALA A 428 -4.04 4.87 9.69
C ALA A 428 -2.71 4.10 9.81
N PRO A 429 -2.36 3.24 8.84
CA PRO A 429 -1.11 2.47 8.85
C PRO A 429 0.14 3.33 9.08
N MET A 430 0.15 4.58 8.59
CA MET A 430 1.30 5.47 8.79
C MET A 430 1.60 5.74 10.27
N LYS A 431 0.59 5.88 11.14
CA LYS A 431 0.79 6.05 12.59
C LYS A 431 1.55 4.86 13.17
N THR A 432 1.18 3.64 12.78
CA THR A 432 1.90 2.41 13.15
C THR A 432 3.36 2.43 12.70
N TYR A 433 3.64 2.95 11.51
CA TYR A 433 5.00 3.01 10.96
C TYR A 433 5.85 4.07 11.64
N GLN A 434 5.28 5.23 11.93
CA GLN A 434 5.96 6.32 12.62
C GLN A 434 6.29 5.94 14.07
N GLU A 435 5.32 5.40 14.82
CA GLU A 435 5.47 5.06 16.23
C GLU A 435 6.37 3.83 16.47
N TYR A 436 6.23 2.79 15.63
CA TYR A 436 6.92 1.51 15.84
C TYR A 436 8.06 1.24 14.86
N GLY A 437 8.24 2.09 13.84
CA GLY A 437 9.25 1.98 12.79
C GLY A 437 8.80 1.17 11.57
N THR A 438 9.40 1.48 10.42
CA THR A 438 8.98 1.01 9.09
C THR A 438 9.02 -0.51 8.97
N THR A 439 10.05 -1.17 9.50
CA THR A 439 10.18 -2.63 9.42
C THR A 439 9.13 -3.34 10.27
N VAL A 440 8.95 -2.89 11.51
CA VAL A 440 7.96 -3.47 12.44
C VAL A 440 6.55 -3.17 11.94
N GLY A 441 6.26 -1.92 11.56
CA GLY A 441 4.98 -1.50 11.00
C GLY A 441 4.57 -2.34 9.79
N PHE A 442 5.51 -2.59 8.86
CA PHE A 442 5.28 -3.47 7.71
C PHE A 442 4.83 -4.87 8.12
N PHE A 443 5.52 -5.51 9.07
CA PHE A 443 5.14 -6.84 9.56
C PHE A 443 3.90 -6.82 10.47
N CYS A 444 3.61 -5.72 11.17
CA CYS A 444 2.38 -5.59 11.95
C CYS A 444 1.16 -5.55 11.03
N VAL A 445 1.15 -4.62 10.07
CA VAL A 445 0.05 -4.52 9.09
C VAL A 445 -0.07 -5.80 8.28
N ALA A 446 1.06 -6.40 7.88
CA ALA A 446 1.04 -7.62 7.11
C ALA A 446 0.43 -8.83 7.82
N LYS A 447 0.30 -8.81 9.14
CA LYS A 447 -0.33 -9.90 9.90
C LYS A 447 -1.85 -9.91 9.72
N TYR A 448 -2.44 -8.72 9.58
CA TYR A 448 -3.89 -8.52 9.56
C TYR A 448 -4.50 -8.52 8.15
N MET A 449 -3.67 -8.69 7.11
CA MET A 449 -4.13 -8.81 5.72
C MET A 449 -4.79 -10.15 5.36
N ARG A 450 -5.27 -10.92 6.35
CA ARG A 450 -6.04 -12.13 6.09
C ARG A 450 -7.47 -11.87 6.52
N LEU A 451 -8.43 -12.30 5.71
CA LEU A 451 -9.82 -12.30 6.09
C LEU A 451 -10.02 -13.33 7.22
N THR A 452 -10.23 -12.87 8.45
CA THR A 452 -10.58 -13.73 9.59
C THR A 452 -12.08 -13.66 9.88
N PRO A 453 -12.72 -14.77 10.26
CA PRO A 453 -14.11 -14.73 10.71
C PRO A 453 -14.26 -13.90 11.99
N PRO A 454 -15.41 -13.24 12.22
CA PRO A 454 -15.74 -12.65 13.53
C PRO A 454 -15.68 -13.71 14.64
N ASP A 455 -15.42 -13.28 15.88
CA ASP A 455 -15.42 -14.18 17.03
C ASP A 455 -16.81 -14.80 17.20
N GLY A 456 -16.86 -16.12 17.36
CA GLY A 456 -18.13 -16.86 17.45
C GLY A 456 -18.84 -17.12 16.11
N TYR A 457 -18.29 -16.66 14.98
CA TYR A 457 -18.90 -16.87 13.66
C TYR A 457 -19.12 -18.35 13.35
N SER A 458 -20.32 -18.65 12.87
CA SER A 458 -20.64 -19.92 12.21
C SER A 458 -21.63 -19.68 11.07
N VAL A 459 -21.55 -20.52 10.03
CA VAL A 459 -22.49 -20.45 8.90
C VAL A 459 -23.93 -20.69 9.37
N SER A 460 -24.13 -21.58 10.35
CA SER A 460 -25.45 -21.86 10.92
C SER A 460 -26.04 -20.67 11.66
N GLU A 461 -25.24 -19.94 12.43
CA GLU A 461 -25.73 -18.77 13.17
C GLU A 461 -26.01 -17.60 12.23
N THR A 462 -25.11 -17.37 11.27
CA THR A 462 -25.31 -16.35 10.23
C THR A 462 -26.55 -16.61 9.40
N LYS A 463 -26.88 -17.89 9.18
CA LYS A 463 -28.12 -18.27 8.49
C LYS A 463 -29.36 -17.93 9.31
N LYS A 464 -29.33 -18.06 10.64
CA LYS A 464 -30.45 -17.64 11.49
C LYS A 464 -30.64 -16.13 11.44
N ILE A 465 -29.54 -15.36 11.53
CA ILE A 465 -29.57 -13.91 11.37
C ILE A 465 -30.25 -13.53 10.05
N ALA A 466 -29.86 -14.17 8.94
CA ALA A 466 -30.48 -13.95 7.64
C ALA A 466 -31.96 -14.37 7.57
N GLU A 467 -32.34 -15.49 8.21
CA GLU A 467 -33.73 -15.97 8.27
C GLU A 467 -34.63 -15.06 9.14
N ASP A 468 -34.10 -14.53 10.24
CA ASP A 468 -34.80 -13.60 11.15
C ASP A 468 -34.98 -12.21 10.51
N ALA A 469 -34.03 -11.80 9.66
CA ALA A 469 -34.07 -10.56 8.89
C ALA A 469 -34.94 -10.63 7.61
N CYS A 470 -35.48 -11.79 7.26
CA CYS A 470 -36.33 -11.92 6.08
C CYS A 470 -37.67 -11.19 6.30
N GLU A 471 -37.89 -10.10 5.59
CA GLU A 471 -39.23 -9.52 5.48
C GLU A 471 -40.13 -10.35 4.54
N GLU A 472 -41.40 -10.54 4.94
CA GLU A 472 -42.42 -11.05 4.04
C GLU A 472 -42.74 -9.98 2.98
N GLU A 473 -42.22 -10.17 1.75
CA GLU A 473 -42.52 -9.39 0.52
C GLU A 473 -43.20 -8.02 0.77
N SER A 474 -42.49 -7.11 1.44
CA SER A 474 -42.93 -5.72 1.52
C SER A 474 -42.52 -5.07 0.19
N PRO A 475 -43.44 -4.51 -0.60
CA PRO A 475 -43.05 -3.75 -1.78
C PRO A 475 -42.21 -2.56 -1.35
N ASN A 476 -41.21 -2.19 -2.15
CA ASN A 476 -40.62 -0.87 -2.01
C ASN A 476 -41.71 0.17 -2.31
N THR A 477 -42.16 0.91 -1.30
CA THR A 477 -43.41 1.69 -1.34
C THR A 477 -43.20 3.19 -1.46
N THR A 478 -41.95 3.68 -1.52
CA THR A 478 -41.68 5.12 -1.61
C THR A 478 -42.14 5.71 -2.94
N THR A 479 -42.04 4.95 -4.04
CA THR A 479 -42.54 5.33 -5.36
C THR A 479 -42.83 4.10 -6.22
N ASP A 480 -43.81 4.17 -7.11
CA ASP A 480 -44.09 3.13 -8.11
C ASP A 480 -43.22 3.28 -9.37
N THR A 481 -42.41 4.33 -9.46
CA THR A 481 -41.63 4.64 -10.67
C THR A 481 -40.37 3.78 -10.74
N LYS A 482 -40.23 3.00 -11.82
CA LYS A 482 -38.99 2.29 -12.15
C LYS A 482 -38.15 3.16 -13.08
N PRO A 483 -36.99 3.68 -12.64
CA PRO A 483 -36.14 4.53 -13.47
C PRO A 483 -35.60 3.75 -14.67
N VAL A 484 -35.61 4.33 -15.86
CA VAL A 484 -34.94 3.75 -17.02
C VAL A 484 -33.42 3.91 -16.88
N ASN A 485 -32.96 5.04 -16.34
CA ASN A 485 -31.54 5.26 -16.08
C ASN A 485 -31.27 5.39 -14.59
N ILE A 486 -30.29 4.64 -14.09
CA ILE A 486 -29.71 4.82 -12.76
C ILE A 486 -28.25 5.21 -12.95
N ILE A 487 -27.89 6.42 -12.55
CA ILE A 487 -26.53 6.96 -12.70
C ILE A 487 -25.98 7.20 -11.30
N CYS A 488 -24.90 6.52 -10.96
CA CYS A 488 -24.22 6.69 -9.69
C CYS A 488 -22.81 7.22 -9.93
N ILE A 489 -22.45 8.35 -9.32
CA ILE A 489 -21.18 9.03 -9.51
C ILE A 489 -20.47 9.12 -8.16
N MET A 490 -19.36 8.40 -8.03
CA MET A 490 -18.43 8.62 -6.94
C MET A 490 -17.44 9.71 -7.36
N ASN A 491 -17.64 10.93 -6.87
CA ASN A 491 -16.81 12.07 -7.22
C ASN A 491 -15.55 12.08 -6.35
N GLU A 492 -14.40 11.94 -7.00
CA GLU A 492 -13.09 11.84 -6.35
C GLU A 492 -12.84 13.02 -5.44
N SER A 493 -12.42 12.74 -4.20
CA SER A 493 -12.07 13.74 -3.20
C SER A 493 -13.11 14.86 -3.01
N TRP A 494 -14.40 14.61 -3.28
CA TRP A 494 -15.47 15.60 -3.06
C TRP A 494 -15.79 15.68 -1.57
N ALA A 495 -15.53 16.82 -0.94
CA ALA A 495 -15.58 16.98 0.51
C ALA A 495 -16.10 18.36 0.95
N ASP A 496 -16.95 18.37 1.97
CA ASP A 496 -17.54 19.60 2.48
C ASP A 496 -16.81 20.10 3.73
N TYR A 497 -15.77 20.90 3.55
CA TYR A 497 -14.99 21.47 4.66
C TYR A 497 -15.80 22.37 5.61
N ARG A 498 -17.04 22.78 5.26
CA ARG A 498 -17.96 23.48 6.18
C ARG A 498 -18.44 22.56 7.32
N MET A 499 -18.36 21.23 7.16
CA MET A 499 -18.60 20.26 8.22
C MET A 499 -17.45 20.19 9.23
N VAL A 500 -16.24 20.57 8.83
CA VAL A 500 -15.04 20.49 9.68
C VAL A 500 -14.87 21.73 10.54
N GLY A 501 -15.26 22.89 10.04
CA GLY A 501 -15.10 24.16 10.73
C GLY A 501 -15.66 25.34 9.94
N ASP A 502 -15.29 26.54 10.38
CA ASP A 502 -15.75 27.78 9.75
C ASP A 502 -14.91 28.07 8.50
N LEU A 503 -15.47 27.77 7.33
CA LEU A 503 -14.83 28.01 6.03
C LEU A 503 -15.40 29.26 5.38
N GLU A 504 -14.63 30.34 5.43
CA GLU A 504 -14.92 31.58 4.69
C GLU A 504 -14.02 31.68 3.45
N THR A 505 -14.64 31.83 2.27
CA THR A 505 -13.96 31.96 0.99
C THR A 505 -14.40 33.22 0.23
N ASN A 506 -13.58 33.67 -0.71
CA ASN A 506 -13.90 34.81 -1.58
C ASN A 506 -15.16 34.61 -2.45
N GLN A 507 -15.53 33.36 -2.73
CA GLN A 507 -16.77 32.97 -3.40
C GLN A 507 -17.21 31.56 -2.94
N PRO A 508 -18.52 31.21 -3.02
CA PRO A 508 -19.00 29.88 -2.64
C PRO A 508 -18.32 28.77 -3.44
N VAL A 509 -17.99 27.66 -2.76
CA VAL A 509 -17.30 26.51 -3.38
C VAL A 509 -18.28 25.64 -4.18
N MET A 510 -19.43 25.27 -3.60
CA MET A 510 -20.43 24.37 -4.21
C MET A 510 -21.84 25.00 -4.32
N PRO A 511 -21.99 26.17 -4.97
CA PRO A 511 -23.26 26.89 -5.01
C PRO A 511 -24.40 26.12 -5.69
N TYR A 512 -24.14 25.28 -6.70
CA TYR A 512 -25.19 24.53 -7.38
C TYR A 512 -25.71 23.39 -6.51
N TYR A 513 -24.84 22.60 -5.89
CA TYR A 513 -25.21 21.59 -4.89
C TYR A 513 -26.09 22.18 -3.78
N ASP A 514 -25.69 23.35 -3.25
CA ASP A 514 -26.45 24.04 -2.21
C ASP A 514 -27.87 24.41 -2.69
N SER A 515 -28.04 24.70 -3.98
CA SER A 515 -29.32 25.11 -4.59
C SER A 515 -30.30 23.97 -4.92
N LEU A 516 -29.86 22.70 -4.86
CA LEU A 516 -30.71 21.55 -5.16
C LEU A 516 -31.76 21.34 -4.05
N GLU A 517 -33.03 21.57 -4.35
CA GLU A 517 -34.15 21.35 -3.42
C GLU A 517 -35.16 20.36 -4.01
N ASP A 518 -35.65 20.62 -5.22
CA ASP A 518 -36.70 19.83 -5.87
C ASP A 518 -36.26 18.38 -6.14
N ASN A 519 -37.10 17.40 -5.80
CA ASN A 519 -36.85 15.96 -6.01
C ASN A 519 -35.45 15.51 -5.54
N THR A 520 -34.99 16.04 -4.41
CA THR A 520 -33.62 15.83 -3.92
C THR A 520 -33.57 15.36 -2.47
N ILE A 521 -32.81 14.30 -2.23
CA ILE A 521 -32.35 13.90 -0.89
C ILE A 521 -30.86 14.18 -0.81
N LYS A 522 -30.41 15.07 0.08
CA LYS A 522 -28.98 15.40 0.23
C LYS A 522 -28.52 15.48 1.68
N GLY A 523 -27.21 15.33 1.87
CA GLY A 523 -26.55 15.39 3.17
C GLY A 523 -25.15 14.80 3.10
N HIS A 524 -24.73 14.06 4.12
CA HIS A 524 -23.37 13.51 4.22
C HIS A 524 -23.35 12.02 4.50
N THR A 525 -22.37 11.34 3.89
CA THR A 525 -22.04 9.94 4.14
C THR A 525 -20.79 9.84 4.98
N LEU A 526 -20.84 9.09 6.09
CA LEU A 526 -19.65 8.65 6.78
C LEU A 526 -18.89 7.61 5.95
N VAL A 527 -17.60 7.86 5.76
CA VAL A 527 -16.64 6.97 5.10
C VAL A 527 -15.61 6.45 6.10
N CYS A 528 -14.90 5.38 5.73
CA CYS A 528 -13.85 4.81 6.58
C CYS A 528 -12.42 5.27 6.24
N ILE A 529 -12.26 6.20 5.29
CA ILE A 529 -10.97 6.60 4.75
C ILE A 529 -10.82 8.11 4.57
N ARG A 530 -9.57 8.56 4.59
CA ARG A 530 -9.16 9.96 4.38
C ARG A 530 -7.84 9.99 3.60
N GLY A 531 -7.74 10.87 2.61
CA GLY A 531 -6.52 11.12 1.84
C GLY A 531 -6.14 10.03 0.82
N GLY A 532 -6.89 8.94 0.73
CA GLY A 532 -6.67 7.86 -0.22
C GLY A 532 -7.45 6.59 0.11
N GLY A 533 -7.64 5.74 -0.90
CA GLY A 533 -8.27 4.43 -0.75
C GLY A 533 -9.64 4.28 -1.41
N THR A 534 -10.00 5.17 -2.35
CA THR A 534 -11.22 5.21 -3.19
C THR A 534 -11.96 3.88 -3.37
N ALA A 535 -11.25 2.80 -3.74
CA ALA A 535 -11.83 1.47 -3.95
C ALA A 535 -12.49 0.84 -2.70
N LYS A 536 -12.22 1.34 -1.50
CA LYS A 536 -12.90 0.94 -0.26
C LYS A 536 -14.31 1.54 -0.22
N THR A 537 -14.46 2.84 -0.44
CA THR A 537 -15.77 3.50 -0.51
C THR A 537 -16.60 2.96 -1.67
N GLU A 538 -15.94 2.69 -2.80
CA GLU A 538 -16.53 2.00 -3.95
C GLU A 538 -17.15 0.63 -3.58
N TYR A 539 -16.41 -0.16 -2.79
CA TYR A 539 -16.87 -1.44 -2.29
C TYR A 539 -18.05 -1.30 -1.31
N GLU A 540 -17.99 -0.32 -0.40
CA GLU A 540 -19.10 -0.06 0.53
C GLU A 540 -20.39 0.26 -0.22
N PHE A 541 -20.33 1.19 -1.16
CA PHE A 541 -21.48 1.58 -1.97
C PHE A 541 -22.04 0.41 -2.78
N LEU A 542 -21.18 -0.28 -3.54
CA LEU A 542 -21.62 -1.30 -4.48
C LEU A 542 -22.09 -2.60 -3.81
N THR A 543 -21.63 -2.90 -2.60
CA THR A 543 -21.93 -4.20 -1.95
C THR A 543 -22.79 -4.08 -0.71
N GLY A 544 -22.89 -2.89 -0.10
CA GLY A 544 -23.54 -2.68 1.19
C GLY A 544 -22.76 -3.24 2.38
N ASN A 545 -21.53 -3.73 2.18
CA ASN A 545 -20.64 -4.19 3.26
C ASN A 545 -19.68 -3.05 3.67
N SER A 546 -19.54 -2.78 4.96
CA SER A 546 -18.59 -1.78 5.45
C SER A 546 -17.14 -2.29 5.45
N VAL A 547 -16.21 -1.41 5.05
CA VAL A 547 -14.77 -1.68 5.19
C VAL A 547 -14.26 -1.51 6.61
N LYS A 548 -15.08 -1.05 7.57
CA LYS A 548 -14.79 -1.15 9.01
C LYS A 548 -14.31 -2.56 9.36
N ARG A 549 -14.93 -3.58 8.77
CA ARG A 549 -14.62 -4.97 9.07
C ARG A 549 -13.28 -5.45 8.47
N PHE A 550 -12.73 -4.69 7.52
CA PHE A 550 -11.54 -5.06 6.77
C PHE A 550 -10.44 -4.00 6.87
N PRO A 551 -10.00 -3.66 8.11
CA PRO A 551 -9.02 -2.60 8.29
C PRO A 551 -7.71 -2.96 7.58
N GLY A 552 -7.19 -2.07 6.74
CA GLY A 552 -5.88 -2.24 6.11
C GLY A 552 -5.84 -3.08 4.83
N MET A 553 -7.00 -3.40 4.24
CA MET A 553 -7.07 -4.02 2.91
C MET A 553 -8.04 -3.31 1.98
N VAL A 554 -7.83 -3.47 0.68
CA VAL A 554 -8.82 -3.11 -0.34
C VAL A 554 -9.48 -4.41 -0.82
N PRO A 555 -10.79 -4.62 -0.59
CA PRO A 555 -11.47 -5.88 -0.88
C PRO A 555 -11.26 -6.40 -2.31
N TYR A 556 -11.27 -5.52 -3.31
CA TYR A 556 -11.04 -5.85 -4.73
C TYR A 556 -9.70 -6.53 -5.02
N VAL A 557 -8.66 -6.13 -4.29
CA VAL A 557 -7.30 -6.67 -4.48
C VAL A 557 -7.12 -7.94 -3.64
N SER A 558 -7.88 -8.07 -2.56
CA SER A 558 -7.52 -8.92 -1.43
C SER A 558 -8.42 -10.14 -1.28
N TYR A 559 -9.72 -9.98 -1.53
CA TYR A 559 -10.74 -10.98 -1.17
C TYR A 559 -11.54 -11.47 -2.37
N PHE A 560 -11.62 -10.65 -3.43
CA PHE A 560 -12.38 -10.95 -4.63
C PHE A 560 -11.73 -12.09 -5.41
N THR A 561 -12.24 -13.30 -5.17
CA THR A 561 -11.72 -14.56 -5.74
C THR A 561 -12.78 -15.30 -6.55
N HIS A 562 -14.02 -14.84 -6.48
CA HIS A 562 -15.21 -15.44 -7.07
C HIS A 562 -16.29 -14.36 -7.23
N ASP A 563 -17.43 -14.74 -7.80
CA ASP A 563 -18.55 -13.85 -8.05
C ASP A 563 -19.10 -13.26 -6.75
N GLU A 564 -19.15 -11.93 -6.66
CA GLU A 564 -19.62 -11.17 -5.48
C GLU A 564 -21.02 -10.61 -5.70
N TYR A 565 -21.82 -10.50 -4.65
CA TYR A 565 -23.13 -9.85 -4.73
C TYR A 565 -23.03 -8.35 -4.46
N GLY A 566 -23.95 -7.60 -5.05
CA GLY A 566 -23.98 -6.15 -4.96
C GLY A 566 -24.98 -5.54 -5.93
N LEU A 567 -25.02 -4.20 -5.94
CA LEU A 567 -25.97 -3.38 -6.68
C LEU A 567 -26.03 -3.74 -8.17
N ALA A 568 -24.88 -3.93 -8.83
CA ALA A 568 -24.83 -4.29 -10.24
C ALA A 568 -25.59 -5.61 -10.54
N LYS A 569 -25.39 -6.66 -9.75
CA LYS A 569 -26.15 -7.92 -9.93
C LYS A 569 -27.62 -7.78 -9.60
N THR A 570 -27.96 -7.00 -8.57
CA THR A 570 -29.35 -6.72 -8.19
C THR A 570 -30.10 -6.02 -9.33
N LEU A 571 -29.45 -5.08 -10.02
CA LEU A 571 -30.02 -4.37 -11.16
C LEU A 571 -30.02 -5.23 -12.43
N SER A 572 -28.95 -5.98 -12.70
CA SER A 572 -28.87 -6.92 -13.83
C SER A 572 -29.97 -8.00 -13.75
N ALA A 573 -30.26 -8.53 -12.55
CA ALA A 573 -31.36 -9.47 -12.33
C ALA A 573 -32.76 -8.89 -12.63
N GLN A 574 -32.86 -7.57 -12.73
CA GLN A 574 -34.09 -6.83 -13.06
C GLN A 574 -34.08 -6.27 -14.50
N GLY A 575 -33.12 -6.69 -15.32
CA GLY A 575 -33.05 -6.37 -16.76
C GLY A 575 -32.26 -5.11 -17.11
N TYR A 576 -31.50 -4.54 -16.16
CA TYR A 576 -30.58 -3.45 -16.45
C TYR A 576 -29.33 -3.98 -17.15
N GLU A 577 -28.94 -3.28 -18.22
CA GLU A 577 -27.56 -3.34 -18.70
C GLU A 577 -26.69 -2.52 -17.73
N THR A 578 -25.55 -3.09 -17.33
CA THR A 578 -24.72 -2.54 -16.26
C THR A 578 -23.34 -2.13 -16.76
N ALA A 579 -22.97 -0.87 -16.54
CA ALA A 579 -21.69 -0.32 -16.93
C ALA A 579 -20.98 0.32 -15.74
N ALA A 580 -19.66 0.12 -15.68
CA ALA A 580 -18.77 0.91 -14.85
C ALA A 580 -17.96 1.88 -15.72
N MET A 581 -17.58 3.03 -15.17
CA MET A 581 -16.77 4.03 -15.86
C MET A 581 -15.72 4.62 -14.92
N HIS A 582 -14.51 4.81 -15.43
CA HIS A 582 -13.43 5.49 -14.72
C HIS A 582 -12.49 6.15 -15.74
N PRO A 583 -12.34 7.48 -15.79
CA PRO A 583 -11.56 8.17 -16.82
C PRO A 583 -10.05 8.12 -16.56
N TYR A 584 -9.56 6.93 -16.22
CA TYR A 584 -8.16 6.61 -15.99
C TYR A 584 -7.89 5.12 -16.27
N LYS A 585 -6.69 4.66 -15.93
CA LYS A 585 -6.24 3.29 -16.17
C LYS A 585 -7.16 2.26 -15.53
N GLY A 586 -7.81 1.45 -16.37
CA GLY A 586 -8.76 0.42 -15.92
C GLY A 586 -8.18 -0.64 -14.97
N SER A 587 -6.87 -0.87 -15.02
CA SER A 587 -6.19 -1.84 -14.15
C SER A 587 -5.99 -1.38 -12.70
N ASN A 588 -6.21 -0.09 -12.40
CA ASN A 588 -6.05 0.43 -11.05
C ASN A 588 -6.99 -0.30 -10.08
N TRP A 589 -6.51 -0.56 -8.86
CA TRP A 589 -7.24 -1.30 -7.82
C TRP A 589 -7.77 -2.68 -8.24
N ASN A 590 -7.22 -3.30 -9.29
CA ASN A 590 -7.72 -4.56 -9.85
C ASN A 590 -9.17 -4.47 -10.37
N ARG A 591 -9.64 -3.27 -10.79
CA ARG A 591 -11.02 -3.03 -11.23
C ARG A 591 -11.48 -3.93 -12.38
N TYR A 592 -10.63 -4.27 -13.34
CA TYR A 592 -10.98 -5.27 -14.38
C TYR A 592 -11.49 -6.60 -13.78
N THR A 593 -10.83 -7.09 -12.74
CA THR A 593 -11.27 -8.31 -12.06
C THR A 593 -12.48 -8.03 -11.19
N ALA A 594 -12.46 -6.92 -10.43
CA ALA A 594 -13.51 -6.59 -9.48
C ALA A 594 -14.87 -6.36 -10.15
N TYR A 595 -14.93 -5.52 -11.17
CA TYR A 595 -16.18 -5.23 -11.90
C TYR A 595 -16.74 -6.44 -12.61
N ARG A 596 -15.89 -7.29 -13.17
CA ARG A 596 -16.33 -8.57 -13.72
C ARG A 596 -16.96 -9.47 -12.64
N LEU A 597 -16.36 -9.55 -11.46
CA LEU A 597 -16.87 -10.40 -10.36
C LEU A 597 -18.13 -9.80 -9.70
N LEU A 598 -18.27 -8.47 -9.71
CA LEU A 598 -19.49 -7.74 -9.33
C LEU A 598 -20.59 -7.82 -10.41
N GLY A 599 -20.29 -8.33 -11.60
CA GLY A 599 -21.28 -8.57 -12.64
C GLY A 599 -21.61 -7.38 -13.52
N PHE A 600 -20.69 -6.41 -13.67
CA PHE A 600 -20.82 -5.38 -14.70
C PHE A 600 -20.64 -5.97 -16.10
N ASP A 601 -21.50 -5.56 -17.04
CA ASP A 601 -21.43 -5.95 -18.45
C ASP A 601 -20.33 -5.19 -19.20
N HIS A 602 -20.19 -3.90 -18.89
CA HIS A 602 -19.24 -2.98 -19.52
C HIS A 602 -18.34 -2.28 -18.51
N TYR A 603 -17.10 -1.97 -18.91
CA TYR A 603 -16.20 -1.13 -18.14
C TYR A 603 -15.44 -0.18 -19.07
N TYR A 604 -15.78 1.09 -19.02
CA TYR A 604 -15.16 2.17 -19.78
C TYR A 604 -14.02 2.82 -19.00
N THR A 605 -12.92 3.09 -19.69
CA THR A 605 -11.64 3.54 -19.12
C THR A 605 -11.10 4.74 -19.88
N GLU A 606 -9.94 5.29 -19.50
CA GLU A 606 -9.28 6.36 -20.26
C GLU A 606 -9.08 6.04 -21.76
N ASP A 607 -8.97 4.76 -22.12
CA ASP A 607 -8.80 4.31 -23.51
C ASP A 607 -10.07 4.51 -24.37
N ASP A 608 -11.22 4.76 -23.74
CA ASP A 608 -12.52 4.98 -24.39
C ASP A 608 -12.87 6.47 -24.58
N TYR A 609 -11.93 7.35 -24.23
CA TYR A 609 -12.00 8.80 -24.44
C TYR A 609 -11.20 9.22 -25.68
N ASP A 610 -11.62 10.32 -26.29
CA ASP A 610 -10.89 10.89 -27.43
C ASP A 610 -9.56 11.51 -26.98
N ALA A 611 -8.59 11.55 -27.90
CA ALA A 611 -7.25 12.03 -27.58
C ALA A 611 -7.20 13.52 -27.19
N ASP A 612 -8.19 14.30 -27.62
CA ASP A 612 -8.40 15.72 -27.35
C ASP A 612 -9.46 16.00 -26.28
N THR A 613 -9.95 14.97 -25.58
CA THR A 613 -10.80 15.13 -24.39
C THR A 613 -10.17 16.12 -23.41
N GLU A 614 -10.99 17.02 -22.89
CA GLU A 614 -10.56 18.09 -22.00
C GLU A 614 -9.89 17.53 -20.73
N LYS A 615 -8.77 18.16 -20.34
CA LYS A 615 -8.03 17.80 -19.15
C LYS A 615 -7.63 19.02 -18.33
N VAL A 616 -7.67 18.87 -17.01
CA VAL A 616 -7.06 19.79 -16.06
C VAL A 616 -5.98 19.04 -15.29
N ARG A 617 -4.79 19.62 -15.16
CA ARG A 617 -3.62 18.98 -14.51
C ARG A 617 -3.29 17.58 -15.06
N GLY A 618 -3.57 17.36 -16.36
CA GLY A 618 -3.37 16.07 -17.03
C GLY A 618 -4.40 14.98 -16.73
N LEU A 619 -5.46 15.29 -15.98
CA LEU A 619 -6.58 14.40 -15.66
C LEU A 619 -7.82 14.86 -16.44
N ILE A 620 -8.66 13.91 -16.89
CA ILE A 620 -9.92 14.22 -17.58
C ILE A 620 -10.81 15.03 -16.65
N THR A 621 -11.43 16.10 -17.16
CA THR A 621 -12.32 16.96 -16.37
C THR A 621 -13.62 16.24 -16.05
N ASP A 622 -14.25 16.61 -14.93
CA ASP A 622 -15.55 16.06 -14.54
C ASP A 622 -16.61 16.42 -15.59
N ARG A 623 -16.53 17.62 -16.19
CA ARG A 623 -17.41 18.00 -17.31
C ARG A 623 -17.31 17.03 -18.48
N ALA A 624 -16.10 16.75 -18.99
CA ALA A 624 -15.93 15.83 -20.11
C ALA A 624 -16.30 14.39 -19.74
N ASN A 625 -16.09 13.99 -18.49
CA ASN A 625 -16.54 12.70 -17.96
C ASN A 625 -18.08 12.62 -17.94
N TYR A 626 -18.78 13.67 -17.53
CA TYR A 626 -20.25 13.72 -17.51
C TYR A 626 -20.87 13.84 -18.92
N GLU A 627 -20.21 14.53 -19.85
CA GLU A 627 -20.55 14.48 -21.27
C GLU A 627 -20.52 13.04 -21.81
N LYS A 628 -19.51 12.25 -21.40
CA LYS A 628 -19.44 10.83 -21.75
C LYS A 628 -20.59 10.02 -21.16
N ILE A 629 -21.04 10.31 -19.93
CA ILE A 629 -22.24 9.69 -19.34
C ILE A 629 -23.46 9.94 -20.25
N ILE A 630 -23.65 11.20 -20.65
CA ILE A 630 -24.75 11.62 -21.51
C ILE A 630 -24.68 10.89 -22.87
N ASP A 631 -23.50 10.82 -23.48
CA ASP A 631 -23.27 10.12 -24.74
C ASP A 631 -23.61 8.63 -24.64
N LEU A 632 -23.18 7.96 -23.56
CA LEU A 632 -23.49 6.55 -23.33
C LEU A 632 -25.01 6.32 -23.20
N VAL A 633 -25.70 7.14 -22.41
CA VAL A 633 -27.16 7.06 -22.24
C VAL A 633 -27.90 7.32 -23.57
N ASN A 634 -27.43 8.28 -24.37
CA ASN A 634 -28.02 8.60 -25.67
C ASN A 634 -27.70 7.56 -26.75
N SER A 635 -26.62 6.79 -26.59
CA SER A 635 -26.17 5.79 -27.56
C SER A 635 -26.93 4.46 -27.47
N LYS A 636 -27.79 4.29 -26.45
CA LYS A 636 -28.64 3.10 -26.30
C LYS A 636 -29.50 2.91 -27.55
N GLU A 637 -29.51 1.69 -28.09
CA GLU A 637 -30.32 1.35 -29.27
C GLU A 637 -31.82 1.57 -29.03
N ASP A 638 -32.26 1.26 -27.80
CA ASP A 638 -33.61 1.54 -27.29
C ASP A 638 -33.50 2.52 -26.11
N PRO A 639 -34.04 3.75 -26.22
CA PRO A 639 -34.04 4.72 -25.13
C PRO A 639 -34.69 4.20 -23.84
N THR A 640 -35.60 3.23 -23.95
CA THR A 640 -36.34 2.62 -22.83
C THR A 640 -35.62 1.42 -22.19
N GLN A 641 -34.50 0.96 -22.78
CA GLN A 641 -33.67 -0.09 -22.18
C GLN A 641 -33.15 0.38 -20.81
N PRO A 642 -33.46 -0.35 -19.72
CA PRO A 642 -32.93 -0.03 -18.40
C PRO A 642 -31.40 -0.09 -18.39
N TYR A 643 -30.78 0.97 -17.87
CA TYR A 643 -29.34 1.17 -17.90
C TYR A 643 -28.85 1.66 -16.53
N PHE A 644 -27.85 0.96 -16.00
CA PHE A 644 -27.17 1.34 -14.77
C PHE A 644 -25.72 1.70 -15.10
N LEU A 645 -25.32 2.93 -14.76
CA LEU A 645 -23.95 3.39 -14.87
C LEU A 645 -23.39 3.74 -13.50
N PHE A 646 -22.26 3.16 -13.14
CA PHE A 646 -21.47 3.54 -11.98
C PHE A 646 -20.16 4.19 -12.43
N ASP A 647 -19.98 5.47 -12.11
CA ASP A 647 -18.83 6.26 -12.51
C ASP A 647 -17.94 6.62 -11.30
N VAL A 648 -16.64 6.66 -11.52
CA VAL A 648 -15.63 7.09 -10.56
C VAL A 648 -14.76 8.17 -11.19
N THR A 649 -14.91 9.43 -10.76
CA THR A 649 -14.21 10.56 -11.39
C THR A 649 -12.71 10.61 -11.02
N MET A 650 -11.98 11.59 -11.57
CA MET A 650 -10.53 11.76 -11.30
C MET A 650 -10.06 13.21 -11.16
N GLN A 651 -10.84 14.21 -11.58
CA GLN A 651 -10.40 15.60 -11.70
C GLN A 651 -9.73 16.13 -10.40
N ASN A 652 -10.34 15.80 -9.27
CA ASN A 652 -9.98 16.33 -7.96
C ASN A 652 -8.88 15.51 -7.25
N HIS A 653 -8.34 14.47 -7.90
CA HIS A 653 -7.32 13.60 -7.31
C HIS A 653 -6.08 14.38 -6.81
N GLY A 654 -5.46 13.86 -5.74
CA GLY A 654 -4.34 14.49 -5.03
C GLY A 654 -3.12 14.86 -5.88
N GLY A 655 -2.24 15.70 -5.31
CA GLY A 655 -1.06 16.25 -5.99
C GLY A 655 -1.14 17.76 -6.26
N TYR A 656 -1.82 18.54 -5.40
CA TYR A 656 -2.10 19.97 -5.55
C TYR A 656 -0.87 20.91 -5.48
N THR A 657 0.33 20.38 -5.72
CA THR A 657 1.59 21.13 -5.76
C THR A 657 1.95 21.60 -7.17
N SER A 658 1.24 21.13 -8.20
CA SER A 658 1.50 21.52 -9.58
C SER A 658 1.17 22.99 -9.84
N ALA A 659 2.14 23.72 -10.42
CA ALA A 659 2.00 25.14 -10.73
C ALA A 659 1.23 25.42 -12.05
N ASP A 660 0.81 24.37 -12.76
CA ASP A 660 0.09 24.48 -14.05
C ASP A 660 -1.39 24.82 -13.89
N TYR A 661 -1.93 24.75 -12.67
CA TYR A 661 -3.27 25.20 -12.32
C TYR A 661 -3.19 26.15 -11.13
N THR A 662 -3.67 27.38 -11.32
CA THR A 662 -3.85 28.35 -10.25
C THR A 662 -5.28 28.25 -9.73
N GLY A 663 -5.44 28.14 -8.41
CA GLY A 663 -6.75 28.20 -7.79
C GLY A 663 -7.20 29.64 -7.60
N ASP A 664 -8.43 29.95 -8.02
CA ASP A 664 -9.05 31.28 -7.92
C ASP A 664 -9.93 31.41 -6.66
N ILE A 665 -10.30 30.29 -6.04
CA ILE A 665 -10.94 30.27 -4.73
C ILE A 665 -9.87 30.38 -3.64
N THR A 666 -10.01 31.38 -2.79
CA THR A 666 -9.09 31.66 -1.68
C THR A 666 -9.84 31.65 -0.37
N VAL A 667 -9.18 31.14 0.68
CA VAL A 667 -9.70 31.14 2.05
C VAL A 667 -9.33 32.46 2.74
N ASP A 668 -10.31 33.08 3.40
CA ASP A 668 -10.09 34.32 4.13
C ASP A 668 -9.19 34.07 5.35
N GLY A 669 -8.11 34.85 5.47
CA GLY A 669 -7.16 34.76 6.58
C GLY A 669 -6.20 33.56 6.57
N TYR A 670 -6.28 32.67 5.56
CA TYR A 670 -5.37 31.54 5.38
C TYR A 670 -4.77 31.54 3.98
N THR A 671 -3.49 31.22 3.82
CA THR A 671 -2.83 31.24 2.51
C THR A 671 -2.02 29.96 2.30
N ASP A 672 -2.55 29.10 1.42
CA ASP A 672 -1.86 27.92 0.93
C ASP A 672 -2.34 27.61 -0.50
N ASP A 673 -1.38 27.51 -1.43
CA ASP A 673 -1.70 27.26 -2.84
C ASP A 673 -2.39 25.91 -3.07
N SER A 674 -2.08 24.89 -2.26
CA SER A 674 -2.66 23.56 -2.41
C SER A 674 -4.15 23.55 -2.04
N VAL A 675 -4.52 24.29 -0.99
CA VAL A 675 -5.91 24.48 -0.55
C VAL A 675 -6.70 25.26 -1.61
N ASN A 676 -6.17 26.40 -2.07
CA ASN A 676 -6.83 27.23 -3.08
C ASN A 676 -7.09 26.45 -4.37
N ARG A 677 -6.10 25.66 -4.82
CA ARG A 677 -6.23 24.79 -6.00
C ARG A 677 -7.31 23.73 -5.79
N TYR A 678 -7.34 23.06 -4.64
CA TYR A 678 -8.35 22.04 -4.37
C TYR A 678 -9.77 22.62 -4.37
N LEU A 679 -10.02 23.70 -3.62
CA LEU A 679 -11.35 24.33 -3.57
C LEU A 679 -11.80 24.82 -4.94
N SER A 680 -10.87 25.28 -5.78
CA SER A 680 -11.19 25.67 -7.16
C SER A 680 -11.54 24.49 -8.06
N LEU A 681 -10.93 23.31 -7.84
CA LEU A 681 -11.28 22.07 -8.55
C LEU A 681 -12.66 21.57 -8.12
N GLU A 682 -13.00 21.63 -6.83
CA GLU A 682 -14.35 21.33 -6.35
C GLU A 682 -15.41 22.24 -7.00
N HIS A 683 -15.10 23.52 -7.15
CA HIS A 683 -15.99 24.46 -7.83
C HIS A 683 -16.19 24.10 -9.31
N LEU A 684 -15.16 23.59 -10.00
CA LEU A 684 -15.32 23.07 -11.36
C LEU A 684 -16.20 21.81 -11.40
N SER A 685 -16.10 20.94 -10.39
CA SER A 685 -16.98 19.77 -10.25
C SER A 685 -18.44 20.17 -10.00
N ASP A 686 -18.68 21.23 -9.22
CA ASP A 686 -20.02 21.79 -8.99
C ASP A 686 -20.63 22.40 -10.27
N GLN A 687 -19.82 23.08 -11.08
CA GLN A 687 -20.24 23.57 -12.41
C GLN A 687 -20.57 22.42 -13.38
N ALA A 688 -19.75 21.36 -13.39
CA ALA A 688 -20.03 20.17 -14.19
C ALA A 688 -21.31 19.46 -13.73
N LEU A 689 -21.57 19.45 -12.42
CA LEU A 689 -22.81 18.91 -11.86
C LEU A 689 -24.05 19.69 -12.34
N GLU A 690 -23.97 21.02 -12.39
CA GLU A 690 -25.05 21.85 -12.96
C GLU A 690 -25.40 21.44 -14.39
N GLU A 691 -24.38 21.30 -15.25
CA GLU A 691 -24.58 20.90 -16.64
C GLU A 691 -25.22 19.51 -16.75
N LEU A 692 -24.81 18.54 -15.92
CA LEU A 692 -25.34 17.18 -15.89
C LEU A 692 -26.81 17.15 -15.46
N ILE A 693 -27.16 17.81 -14.36
CA ILE A 693 -28.52 17.79 -13.82
C ILE A 693 -29.47 18.53 -14.75
N GLU A 694 -29.09 19.70 -15.28
CA GLU A 694 -29.93 20.43 -16.23
C GLU A 694 -30.18 19.65 -17.53
N TYR A 695 -29.22 18.82 -17.96
CA TYR A 695 -29.45 17.86 -19.06
C TYR A 695 -30.54 16.84 -18.69
N PHE A 696 -30.38 16.11 -17.59
CA PHE A 696 -31.30 15.03 -17.22
C PHE A 696 -32.68 15.50 -16.75
N LYS A 697 -32.78 16.75 -16.28
CA LYS A 697 -34.04 17.41 -15.94
C LYS A 697 -34.94 17.57 -17.16
N ASN A 698 -34.34 17.69 -18.35
CA ASN A 698 -35.05 17.79 -19.62
C ASN A 698 -35.08 16.45 -20.40
N TYR A 699 -34.63 15.35 -19.79
CA TYR A 699 -34.58 14.03 -20.42
C TYR A 699 -35.93 13.29 -20.28
N ASP A 700 -36.44 12.72 -21.38
CA ASP A 700 -37.80 12.15 -21.44
C ASP A 700 -38.00 10.90 -20.56
N GLN A 701 -36.93 10.12 -20.32
CA GLN A 701 -37.05 8.87 -19.58
C GLN A 701 -36.79 9.06 -18.09
N PRO A 702 -37.54 8.37 -17.20
CA PRO A 702 -37.30 8.38 -15.77
C PRO A 702 -35.82 8.10 -15.45
N THR A 703 -35.17 9.03 -14.77
CA THR A 703 -33.74 8.99 -14.46
C THR A 703 -33.54 9.38 -13.00
N ILE A 704 -32.73 8.60 -12.28
CA ILE A 704 -32.29 8.90 -10.93
C ILE A 704 -30.75 8.96 -10.92
N ILE A 705 -30.22 9.97 -10.25
CA ILE A 705 -28.79 10.26 -10.13
C ILE A 705 -28.41 10.27 -8.66
N CYS A 706 -27.42 9.48 -8.28
CA CYS A 706 -26.80 9.51 -6.96
C CYS A 706 -25.35 9.96 -7.12
N MET A 707 -24.95 11.05 -6.49
CA MET A 707 -23.55 11.46 -6.46
C MET A 707 -23.07 11.58 -5.02
N PHE A 708 -21.86 11.09 -4.74
CA PHE A 708 -21.28 11.09 -3.39
C PHE A 708 -19.76 11.20 -3.45
N GLY A 709 -19.16 11.79 -2.40
CA GLY A 709 -17.71 11.86 -2.25
C GLY A 709 -17.11 10.60 -1.64
N ASP A 710 -15.91 10.22 -2.07
CA ASP A 710 -15.25 9.00 -1.58
C ASP A 710 -14.44 9.19 -0.29
N HIS A 711 -13.75 10.33 -0.16
CA HIS A 711 -13.00 10.76 1.03
C HIS A 711 -12.55 12.23 0.98
N TYR A 712 -12.11 12.79 2.11
CA TYR A 712 -11.41 14.09 2.10
C TYR A 712 -10.02 13.97 1.45
N PRO A 713 -9.54 14.99 0.74
CA PRO A 713 -8.18 15.01 0.18
C PRO A 713 -7.12 15.14 1.27
N ALA A 714 -5.87 14.82 0.92
CA ALA A 714 -4.71 15.11 1.75
C ALA A 714 -4.28 16.58 1.61
N LEU A 715 -4.88 17.46 2.41
CA LEU A 715 -4.49 18.86 2.57
C LEU A 715 -3.64 19.05 3.85
N PRO A 716 -2.91 20.19 3.99
CA PRO A 716 -2.10 20.45 5.18
C PRO A 716 -2.93 20.46 6.46
N ASP A 717 -2.46 19.82 7.53
CA ASP A 717 -3.16 19.83 8.83
C ASP A 717 -3.39 21.26 9.36
N SER A 718 -2.47 22.18 9.07
CA SER A 718 -2.59 23.60 9.42
C SER A 718 -3.84 24.27 8.84
N PHE A 719 -4.36 23.80 7.70
CA PHE A 719 -5.61 24.29 7.12
C PHE A 719 -6.81 23.82 7.94
N THR A 720 -6.87 22.52 8.26
CA THR A 720 -7.96 21.97 9.06
C THR A 720 -7.95 22.49 10.50
N GLU A 721 -6.78 22.72 11.08
CA GLU A 721 -6.62 23.38 12.39
C GLU A 721 -7.07 24.84 12.34
N TYR A 722 -6.82 25.54 11.22
CA TYR A 722 -7.26 26.92 11.05
C TYR A 722 -8.78 27.04 11.05
N ILE A 723 -9.48 26.21 10.27
CA ILE A 723 -10.95 26.28 10.16
C ILE A 723 -11.67 25.70 11.39
N SER A 724 -11.12 24.66 12.03
CA SER A 724 -11.72 24.04 13.22
C SER A 724 -11.34 24.74 14.53
N GLY A 725 -10.25 25.51 14.53
CA GLY A 725 -9.74 26.21 15.71
C GLY A 725 -9.03 25.31 16.73
N SER A 726 -8.79 24.04 16.43
CA SER A 726 -8.10 23.08 17.32
C SER A 726 -7.42 21.95 16.53
N SER A 727 -6.48 21.25 17.17
CA SER A 727 -5.86 20.07 16.56
C SER A 727 -6.86 18.92 16.48
N TYR A 728 -6.77 18.07 15.45
CA TYR A 728 -7.69 16.96 15.24
C TYR A 728 -7.80 16.03 16.47
N ASP A 729 -6.68 15.75 17.14
CA ASP A 729 -6.65 14.83 18.28
C ASP A 729 -7.31 15.43 19.55
N ASP A 730 -7.46 16.75 19.62
CA ASP A 730 -8.12 17.46 20.72
C ASP A 730 -9.64 17.62 20.52
N LEU A 731 -10.15 17.31 19.32
CA LEU A 731 -11.56 17.44 18.98
C LEU A 731 -12.42 16.36 19.66
N PRO A 732 -13.70 16.64 19.99
CA PRO A 732 -14.63 15.60 20.42
C PRO A 732 -14.89 14.58 19.30
N LEU A 733 -15.34 13.39 19.66
CA LEU A 733 -15.54 12.27 18.72
C LEU A 733 -16.40 12.65 17.50
N GLN A 734 -17.48 13.39 17.72
CA GLN A 734 -18.38 13.84 16.66
C GLN A 734 -17.63 14.63 15.59
N ASP A 735 -16.88 15.66 16.02
CA ASP A 735 -16.12 16.52 15.14
C ASP A 735 -15.01 15.72 14.44
N GLN A 736 -14.35 14.78 15.14
CA GLN A 736 -13.41 13.86 14.50
C GLN A 736 -14.07 13.01 13.40
N MET A 737 -15.30 12.53 13.63
CA MET A 737 -16.05 11.76 12.63
C MET A 737 -16.50 12.62 11.44
N TRP A 738 -16.67 13.94 11.61
CA TRP A 738 -16.97 14.86 10.50
C TRP A 738 -15.83 15.02 9.49
N TYR A 739 -14.56 14.79 9.90
CA TYR A 739 -13.43 14.66 8.96
C TYR A 739 -13.54 13.45 8.03
N TYR A 740 -14.55 12.60 8.24
CA TYR A 740 -14.88 11.44 7.43
C TYR A 740 -16.32 11.52 6.88
N ALA A 741 -16.93 12.71 6.83
CA ALA A 741 -18.29 12.93 6.34
C ALA A 741 -18.26 13.65 4.98
N THR A 742 -18.40 12.90 3.89
CA THR A 742 -18.41 13.44 2.52
C THR A 742 -19.82 13.78 2.06
N PRO A 743 -20.04 14.81 1.22
CA PRO A 743 -21.36 15.16 0.71
C PRO A 743 -21.92 14.06 -0.20
N PHE A 744 -23.25 13.97 -0.23
CA PHE A 744 -24.00 13.21 -1.23
C PHE A 744 -25.31 13.91 -1.62
N PHE A 745 -25.87 13.50 -2.76
CA PHE A 745 -27.29 13.67 -3.07
C PHE A 745 -27.83 12.49 -3.88
N ILE A 746 -29.16 12.31 -3.80
CA ILE A 746 -29.98 11.49 -4.68
C ILE A 746 -31.02 12.43 -5.30
N TRP A 747 -30.99 12.58 -6.62
CA TRP A 747 -31.89 13.44 -7.38
C TRP A 747 -32.61 12.63 -8.45
N ALA A 748 -33.86 12.95 -8.74
CA ALA A 748 -34.62 12.32 -9.82
C ALA A 748 -35.35 13.34 -10.70
N ASN A 749 -35.51 13.02 -11.99
CA ASN A 749 -36.38 13.79 -12.88
C ASN A 749 -37.88 13.42 -12.74
N TYR A 750 -38.21 12.67 -11.69
CA TYR A 750 -39.55 12.29 -11.27
C TYR A 750 -39.69 12.51 -9.76
N ASP A 751 -40.94 12.48 -9.27
CA ASP A 751 -41.27 12.77 -7.88
C ASP A 751 -40.61 11.76 -6.91
N ILE A 752 -39.77 12.26 -6.01
CA ILE A 752 -39.19 11.54 -4.86
C ILE A 752 -39.27 12.44 -3.61
N PRO A 753 -39.24 11.86 -2.39
CA PRO A 753 -39.22 12.67 -1.17
C PRO A 753 -38.04 13.62 -1.11
N GLU A 754 -38.27 14.85 -0.65
CA GLU A 754 -37.23 15.86 -0.46
C GLU A 754 -36.72 15.82 0.98
N LYS A 755 -35.40 15.73 1.16
CA LYS A 755 -34.76 15.70 2.48
C LYS A 755 -33.40 16.41 2.45
N GLU A 756 -33.14 17.15 3.52
CA GLU A 756 -31.93 17.93 3.75
C GLU A 756 -31.21 17.44 5.01
N ASN A 757 -29.90 17.65 5.09
CA ASN A 757 -29.07 17.29 6.26
C ASN A 757 -29.18 15.80 6.65
N VAL A 758 -29.35 14.91 5.67
CA VAL A 758 -29.38 13.47 5.92
C VAL A 758 -27.98 12.99 6.29
N LEU A 759 -27.84 12.31 7.42
CA LEU A 759 -26.60 11.64 7.79
C LEU A 759 -26.77 10.13 7.60
N THR A 760 -25.90 9.54 6.79
CA THR A 760 -25.85 8.10 6.50
C THR A 760 -24.39 7.64 6.44
N SER A 761 -24.13 6.40 6.05
CA SER A 761 -22.81 5.91 5.69
C SER A 761 -22.86 5.23 4.33
N THR A 762 -21.71 5.14 3.66
CA THR A 762 -21.62 4.68 2.26
C THR A 762 -22.21 3.27 2.06
N ASN A 763 -22.08 2.39 3.06
CA ASN A 763 -22.65 1.04 3.04
C ASN A 763 -24.19 1.02 3.01
N PHE A 764 -24.87 2.09 3.43
CA PHE A 764 -26.33 2.21 3.36
C PHE A 764 -26.81 2.97 2.13
N LEU A 765 -25.94 3.76 1.48
CA LEU A 765 -26.34 4.72 0.45
C LEU A 765 -26.98 4.06 -0.79
N SER A 766 -26.51 2.89 -1.21
CA SER A 766 -27.13 2.17 -2.34
C SER A 766 -28.51 1.60 -2.00
N THR A 767 -28.73 1.18 -0.75
CA THR A 767 -30.07 0.81 -0.27
C THR A 767 -31.00 2.02 -0.25
N MET A 768 -30.53 3.16 0.26
CA MET A 768 -31.29 4.43 0.26
C MET A 768 -31.63 4.90 -1.16
N LEU A 769 -30.73 4.71 -2.14
CA LEU A 769 -31.02 4.94 -3.55
C LEU A 769 -32.16 4.03 -4.04
N LEU A 770 -32.06 2.73 -3.78
CA LEU A 770 -33.07 1.77 -4.21
C LEU A 770 -34.44 2.06 -3.60
N GLU A 771 -34.51 2.49 -2.34
CA GLU A 771 -35.76 2.92 -1.68
C GLU A 771 -36.52 3.99 -2.46
N ASN A 772 -35.83 4.83 -3.23
CA ASN A 772 -36.45 5.89 -4.03
C ASN A 772 -36.75 5.43 -5.47
N THR A 773 -36.96 4.13 -5.64
CA THR A 773 -37.34 3.49 -6.91
C THR A 773 -38.47 2.48 -6.67
N GLY A 774 -39.17 2.07 -7.73
CA GLY A 774 -40.11 0.95 -7.69
C GLY A 774 -39.46 -0.43 -7.88
N LEU A 775 -38.14 -0.56 -7.71
CA LEU A 775 -37.40 -1.80 -7.91
C LEU A 775 -37.45 -2.72 -6.69
N GLN A 776 -37.25 -4.01 -6.93
CA GLN A 776 -37.12 -5.00 -5.85
C GLN A 776 -35.75 -4.86 -5.20
N MET A 777 -35.75 -4.93 -3.87
CA MET A 777 -34.57 -4.98 -3.02
C MET A 777 -34.32 -6.41 -2.57
N THR A 778 -33.06 -6.76 -2.31
CA THR A 778 -32.69 -8.06 -1.73
C THR A 778 -33.06 -8.13 -0.25
N ASP A 779 -33.17 -9.33 0.32
CA ASP A 779 -33.38 -9.49 1.77
C ASP A 779 -32.25 -8.79 2.56
N TYR A 780 -31.02 -8.79 2.03
CA TYR A 780 -29.91 -8.03 2.60
C TYR A 780 -30.11 -6.51 2.57
N ASN A 781 -30.72 -5.95 1.51
CA ASN A 781 -31.04 -4.53 1.47
C ASN A 781 -32.10 -4.16 2.53
N TYR A 782 -33.12 -5.00 2.74
CA TYR A 782 -34.08 -4.79 3.84
C TYR A 782 -33.42 -4.85 5.20
N TYR A 783 -32.52 -5.82 5.42
CA TYR A 783 -31.70 -5.86 6.64
C TYR A 783 -30.89 -4.58 6.86
N LEU A 784 -30.25 -4.06 5.80
CA LEU A 784 -29.49 -2.81 5.87
C LEU A 784 -30.38 -1.60 6.19
N LYS A 785 -31.57 -1.55 5.62
CA LYS A 785 -32.57 -0.52 5.89
C LYS A 785 -33.02 -0.55 7.36
N ASP A 786 -33.28 -1.74 7.91
CA ASP A 786 -33.67 -1.89 9.31
C ASP A 786 -32.52 -1.57 10.26
N LEU A 787 -31.30 -1.99 9.92
CA LEU A 787 -30.10 -1.66 10.68
C LEU A 787 -29.88 -0.14 10.72
N GLN A 788 -30.20 0.57 9.64
CA GLN A 788 -30.09 2.02 9.59
C GLN A 788 -31.06 2.73 10.57
N GLU A 789 -32.14 2.09 11.00
CA GLU A 789 -33.03 2.67 12.02
C GLU A 789 -32.38 2.69 13.41
N THR A 790 -31.52 1.70 13.73
CA THR A 790 -30.79 1.64 15.02
C THR A 790 -29.42 2.32 14.95
N ILE A 791 -28.74 2.17 13.81
CA ILE A 791 -27.43 2.75 13.51
C ILE A 791 -27.52 3.56 12.20
N PRO A 792 -28.04 4.81 12.24
CA PRO A 792 -28.20 5.66 11.06
C PRO A 792 -26.95 5.84 10.20
N ALA A 793 -25.77 5.90 10.82
CA ALA A 793 -24.50 6.06 10.14
C ALA A 793 -23.37 5.43 10.97
N LEU A 794 -22.38 4.86 10.29
CA LEU A 794 -21.21 4.26 10.94
C LEU A 794 -19.92 4.49 10.15
N ASN A 795 -18.79 4.42 10.85
CA ASN A 795 -17.47 4.29 10.25
C ASN A 795 -16.53 3.50 11.16
N HIS A 796 -15.24 3.48 10.83
CA HIS A 796 -14.22 2.78 11.61
C HIS A 796 -14.03 3.29 13.06
N MET A 797 -14.40 4.54 13.36
CA MET A 797 -14.22 5.14 14.69
C MET A 797 -15.39 4.83 15.63
N GLY A 798 -16.60 4.86 15.09
CA GLY A 798 -17.82 4.72 15.85
C GLY A 798 -19.07 4.72 14.97
N PHE A 799 -20.19 4.98 15.60
CA PHE A 799 -21.49 5.05 14.96
C PHE A 799 -22.35 6.16 15.57
N VAL A 800 -23.35 6.57 14.82
CA VAL A 800 -24.45 7.42 15.31
C VAL A 800 -25.60 6.49 15.64
N ASN A 801 -26.19 6.64 16.83
CA ASN A 801 -27.36 5.86 17.24
C ASN A 801 -28.68 6.55 16.82
N ALA A 802 -29.81 5.89 17.04
CA ALA A 802 -31.14 6.41 16.74
C ALA A 802 -31.48 7.76 17.43
N ASP A 803 -30.84 8.09 18.54
CA ASP A 803 -31.00 9.36 19.25
C ASP A 803 -30.11 10.49 18.69
N GLY A 804 -29.30 10.21 17.65
CA GLY A 804 -28.36 11.15 17.05
C GLY A 804 -27.06 11.33 17.84
N ILE A 805 -26.74 10.42 18.77
CA ILE A 805 -25.54 10.48 19.60
C ILE A 805 -24.40 9.72 18.94
N TYR A 806 -23.27 10.41 18.75
CA TYR A 806 -22.02 9.83 18.27
C TYR A 806 -21.35 9.00 19.37
N THR A 807 -21.16 7.71 19.13
CA THR A 807 -20.63 6.76 20.10
C THR A 807 -19.45 5.99 19.50
N ALA A 808 -18.31 5.97 20.20
CA ALA A 808 -17.17 5.18 19.77
C ALA A 808 -17.47 3.69 19.97
N TRP A 809 -16.94 2.82 19.11
CA TRP A 809 -17.22 1.37 19.20
C TRP A 809 -16.90 0.76 20.57
N LYS A 810 -15.85 1.24 21.23
CA LYS A 810 -15.46 0.78 22.58
C LYS A 810 -16.49 1.13 23.68
N ASP A 811 -17.31 2.15 23.43
CA ASP A 811 -18.29 2.72 24.36
C ASP A 811 -19.73 2.37 23.95
N GLY A 812 -19.92 1.53 22.92
CA GLY A 812 -21.22 1.12 22.41
C GLY A 812 -22.04 0.31 23.42
N ASP A 813 -23.36 0.48 23.39
CA ASP A 813 -24.26 -0.34 24.21
C ASP A 813 -24.39 -1.77 23.67
N THR A 814 -24.94 -2.66 24.50
CA THR A 814 -25.05 -4.09 24.18
C THR A 814 -25.87 -4.36 22.91
N LYS A 815 -26.90 -3.56 22.61
CA LYS A 815 -27.74 -3.79 21.44
C LYS A 815 -27.02 -3.35 20.17
N SER A 816 -26.44 -2.15 20.13
CA SER A 816 -25.68 -1.70 18.96
C SER A 816 -24.46 -2.57 18.67
N LEU A 817 -23.76 -3.06 19.70
CA LEU A 817 -22.64 -4.00 19.52
C LEU A 817 -23.08 -5.37 19.02
N GLN A 818 -24.27 -5.83 19.41
CA GLN A 818 -24.87 -7.05 18.89
C GLN A 818 -25.27 -6.89 17.42
N ASP A 819 -25.94 -5.79 17.08
CA ASP A 819 -26.36 -5.48 15.70
C ASP A 819 -25.13 -5.39 14.78
N GLU A 820 -24.07 -4.72 15.22
CA GLU A 820 -22.80 -4.67 14.48
C GLU A 820 -22.17 -6.06 14.34
N TRP A 821 -22.18 -6.90 15.36
CA TRP A 821 -21.62 -8.26 15.26
C TRP A 821 -22.40 -9.13 14.27
N GLU A 822 -23.73 -9.02 14.25
CA GLU A 822 -24.59 -9.70 13.28
C GLU A 822 -24.28 -9.22 11.86
N TYR A 823 -24.13 -7.92 11.68
CA TYR A 823 -23.72 -7.30 10.42
C TYR A 823 -22.34 -7.79 9.98
N GLU A 824 -21.35 -7.86 10.87
CA GLU A 824 -20.01 -8.39 10.57
C GLU A 824 -20.06 -9.87 10.13
N CYS A 825 -20.95 -10.67 10.71
CA CYS A 825 -21.15 -12.05 10.30
C CYS A 825 -21.69 -12.15 8.86
N LEU A 826 -22.69 -11.33 8.52
CA LEU A 826 -23.26 -11.26 7.17
C LEU A 826 -22.22 -10.78 6.15
N GLN A 827 -21.46 -9.73 6.47
CA GLN A 827 -20.40 -9.21 5.60
C GLN A 827 -19.32 -10.26 5.31
N TYR A 828 -18.85 -10.96 6.35
CA TYR A 828 -17.89 -12.04 6.19
C TYR A 828 -18.45 -13.20 5.38
N ASN A 829 -19.75 -13.51 5.54
CA ASN A 829 -20.41 -14.55 4.77
C ASN A 829 -20.54 -14.19 3.29
N ASN A 830 -20.82 -12.93 2.97
CA ASN A 830 -20.96 -12.42 1.60
C ASN A 830 -19.65 -12.57 0.79
N LEU A 831 -18.50 -12.31 1.42
CA LEU A 831 -17.16 -12.56 0.85
C LEU A 831 -16.74 -14.04 0.86
N GLY A 832 -17.56 -14.92 1.44
CA GLY A 832 -17.26 -16.34 1.58
C GLY A 832 -17.44 -17.12 0.28
N PRO A 833 -16.62 -18.17 0.03
CA PRO A 833 -16.72 -18.94 -1.20
C PRO A 833 -18.08 -19.64 -1.34
N LYS A 834 -18.49 -19.85 -2.59
CA LYS A 834 -19.72 -20.56 -2.96
C LYS A 834 -19.87 -21.88 -2.20
N GLY A 835 -21.05 -22.10 -1.61
CA GLY A 835 -21.38 -23.26 -0.78
C GLY A 835 -21.20 -23.06 0.74
N ARG A 836 -20.51 -21.98 1.16
CA ARG A 836 -20.53 -21.50 2.55
C ARG A 836 -21.24 -20.15 2.72
N ARG A 837 -21.55 -19.50 1.59
CA ARG A 837 -22.31 -18.25 1.49
C ARG A 837 -23.82 -18.51 1.40
N ILE A 838 -24.60 -17.62 1.99
CA ILE A 838 -26.06 -17.63 2.00
C ILE A 838 -26.56 -16.87 0.76
N ASP A 839 -26.33 -17.46 -0.42
CA ASP A 839 -26.53 -16.78 -1.72
C ASP A 839 -27.94 -16.17 -1.91
N TRP A 840 -28.99 -16.81 -1.38
CA TRP A 840 -30.37 -16.33 -1.53
C TRP A 840 -30.66 -15.02 -0.78
N PHE A 841 -29.87 -14.68 0.24
CA PHE A 841 -30.06 -13.48 1.04
C PHE A 841 -29.50 -12.23 0.35
N PHE A 842 -28.41 -12.41 -0.41
CA PHE A 842 -27.70 -11.33 -1.09
C PHE A 842 -28.12 -11.13 -2.56
N ALA A 843 -29.07 -11.92 -3.06
CA ALA A 843 -29.41 -11.95 -4.48
C ALA A 843 -30.92 -12.02 -4.72
N LEU A 844 -31.40 -11.30 -5.74
CA LEU A 844 -32.71 -11.57 -6.32
C LEU A 844 -32.62 -12.88 -7.11
N THR A 845 -33.34 -13.91 -6.69
CA THR A 845 -33.39 -15.20 -7.41
C THR A 845 -34.74 -15.36 -8.10
N GLU A 846 -34.78 -15.94 -9.31
CA GLU A 846 -36.03 -16.32 -10.00
C GLU A 846 -36.91 -17.29 -9.18
N ASP A 847 -36.32 -17.90 -8.14
CA ASP A 847 -36.90 -18.95 -7.29
C ASP A 847 -36.99 -18.53 -5.80
N SER A 848 -36.92 -17.22 -5.50
CA SER A 848 -37.04 -16.68 -4.12
C SER A 848 -38.30 -17.16 -3.40
N GLY A 849 -39.38 -17.45 -4.14
CA GLY A 849 -40.59 -18.10 -3.63
C GLY A 849 -40.51 -19.62 -3.39
N LYS A 850 -39.56 -20.36 -3.98
CA LYS A 850 -39.42 -21.82 -3.82
C LYS A 850 -38.31 -22.26 -2.89
N SER A 851 -37.18 -21.53 -2.83
CA SER A 851 -36.06 -21.84 -1.93
C SER A 851 -36.42 -21.61 -0.45
N ARG A 852 -37.34 -20.67 -0.16
CA ARG A 852 -37.83 -20.40 1.22
C ARG A 852 -38.60 -21.58 1.84
N LYS A 853 -39.08 -22.56 1.05
CA LYS A 853 -39.91 -23.68 1.53
C LYS A 853 -39.18 -25.02 1.67
N THR A 854 -37.92 -25.14 1.24
CA THR A 854 -37.21 -26.43 1.23
C THR A 854 -36.17 -26.60 2.35
N SER A 855 -35.96 -25.58 3.20
CA SER A 855 -35.05 -25.64 4.36
C SER A 855 -35.73 -26.02 5.67
N GLY A 856 -37.06 -26.15 5.71
CA GLY A 856 -37.81 -26.73 6.82
C GLY A 856 -38.13 -28.20 6.56
N GLY A 857 -37.17 -29.10 6.79
CA GLY A 857 -37.33 -30.55 6.65
C GLY A 857 -36.32 -31.32 7.47
#